data_AF-A0A975HS80-F1
#
_entry.id   AF-A0A975HS80-F1
#
_cell.length_a   1.000
_cell.length_b   1.000
_cell.length_c   1.000
_cell.angle_alpha   90.00
_cell.angle_beta   90.00
_cell.angle_gamma   90.00
#
_symmetry.space_group_name_H-M   'P 1'
#
loop_
_entity.id
_entity.type
_entity.pdbx_description
1 polymer ?
#
loop_
_entity_poly.entity_id
_entity_poly.type
_entity_poly.pdbx_seq_one_letter_code
_entity_poly.pdbx_strand_id
1 'polypeptide(L)'
;MTNALGLLRFRAPLDKDDRAKVLNPSVTSGNGTALPIDSITVAGGWPNPLVSPPQLRPIFPGAMRFVARDPLQAPSLDQVEANTSNGIVNSAYLETLQLVGTIIVRLQSQPHTKEMERVGTIRAIGESPRIAIYGPVKLSERFLREAILDGAAGLKAGSFYKNLVKVNPGDTDWQPLALYYFLRGTYEPILRAQAALDKDDAQRLPMPELITEQLPATGFTFNLNITLGWLRDPAHKPIAPTDPQLETIPVTTFLRHIGKEGIREEIDFDASLVALFQNETSSRLWEDRLNALLHGIGFGASDGSLPLDQTLREFQISAAADVIATPVVPATPLDGWKFGDLIAVANPDRYLGAISGRANSKTRSLVALWHGEGFRSPLFIVAYNSNDLGPNQRPPVGAIPVRNDIWSRYEAKDESLRMFAADFTRLAPGMTMTQAQLEPIGSYVKNNPSVTIGGPRTGRPSAVNRVEFAEVTPERLLSIPQADLILATLPGANDPMRSIASTFKVIRAVAEIECRGYLDQINAYDNAGLSYGPCHWAMAGAIKKPTGATELGALAAYLRYLDLAGVVSGADIFKPQGLAANLVDETSFAKVAAASAAGRHLAQLCYLDDRGKPRPIKNGGDVEFQIPSWRSFYRWVRLGREHLRIGEATWRMAVRRLHSLSRVPIVLVTGITGQPEQRITLGEVFHSELAMAQLMRWHVKIPGAVVVGSGQSEKASGYITDAYKAAANEASQLSSDDFAQSLVKALRVQLDKFVADTGTAHDELPGNFDEIAGPTWIEGDTSNPYAFGLDPRLRTLAYSARSFHLAPLRDEPQSA
;
A
#
# COMPACT_ATOMS: atom_id res chain seq x y z
N MET A 1 -4.68 -23.53 -21.71
CA MET A 1 -5.42 -22.48 -22.45
C MET A 1 -4.40 -21.48 -22.98
N THR A 2 -3.96 -21.65 -24.23
CA THR A 2 -3.08 -20.67 -24.89
C THR A 2 -3.93 -19.48 -25.32
N ASN A 3 -4.11 -18.52 -24.41
CA ASN A 3 -4.57 -17.20 -24.82
C ASN A 3 -3.62 -16.75 -25.94
N ALA A 4 -4.15 -16.53 -27.15
CA ALA A 4 -3.34 -16.09 -28.28
C ALA A 4 -2.67 -14.77 -27.89
N LEU A 5 -1.40 -14.83 -27.50
CA LEU A 5 -0.55 -13.66 -27.29
C LEU A 5 -0.58 -12.86 -28.59
N GLY A 6 -0.96 -11.59 -28.51
CA GLY A 6 -1.17 -10.72 -29.66
C GLY A 6 0.11 -10.28 -30.38
N LEU A 7 0.05 -9.16 -31.09
CA LEU A 7 1.12 -8.56 -31.88
C LEU A 7 2.39 -8.19 -31.07
N LEU A 8 2.33 -8.10 -29.74
CA LEU A 8 3.42 -7.64 -28.86
C LEU A 8 4.30 -8.73 -28.26
N ARG A 9 4.34 -9.92 -28.86
CA ARG A 9 5.42 -10.87 -28.55
C ARG A 9 6.79 -10.22 -28.81
N PHE A 10 7.75 -10.57 -27.97
CA PHE A 10 9.11 -10.07 -28.03
C PHE A 10 9.81 -10.55 -29.29
N ARG A 11 10.76 -9.74 -29.78
CA ARG A 11 11.72 -10.13 -30.81
C ARG A 11 13.03 -10.51 -30.17
N ALA A 12 13.85 -11.24 -30.90
CA ALA A 12 15.27 -11.30 -30.60
C ALA A 12 15.94 -9.93 -30.85
N PRO A 13 17.00 -9.58 -30.10
CA PRO A 13 17.68 -8.29 -30.23
C PRO A 13 18.51 -8.12 -31.52
N LEU A 14 18.65 -9.20 -32.29
CA LEU A 14 19.35 -9.32 -33.57
C LEU A 14 18.46 -10.14 -34.50
N ASP A 15 18.51 -9.94 -35.82
CA ASP A 15 17.73 -10.79 -36.74
C ASP A 15 18.33 -12.20 -36.89
N LYS A 16 17.55 -13.11 -37.48
CA LYS A 16 17.92 -14.53 -37.58
C LYS A 16 19.24 -14.73 -38.32
N ASP A 17 19.48 -13.97 -39.38
CA ASP A 17 20.67 -14.14 -40.22
C ASP A 17 21.90 -13.57 -39.52
N ASP A 18 21.75 -12.47 -38.78
CA ASP A 18 22.81 -11.90 -37.96
C ASP A 18 23.16 -12.77 -36.76
N ARG A 19 22.16 -13.36 -36.07
CA ARG A 19 22.40 -14.28 -34.94
C ARG A 19 23.20 -15.50 -35.35
N ALA A 20 22.97 -16.03 -36.55
CA ALA A 20 23.72 -17.18 -37.09
C ALA A 20 25.22 -16.89 -37.32
N LYS A 21 25.61 -15.60 -37.41
CA LYS A 21 26.99 -15.16 -37.61
C LYS A 21 27.73 -14.85 -36.30
N VAL A 22 27.01 -14.75 -35.17
CA VAL A 22 27.61 -14.39 -33.88
C VAL A 22 28.52 -15.51 -33.40
N LEU A 23 29.80 -15.20 -33.22
CA LEU A 23 30.78 -16.12 -32.68
C LEU A 23 30.83 -15.99 -31.15
N ASN A 24 30.81 -17.10 -30.43
CA ASN A 24 30.92 -17.13 -28.96
C ASN A 24 29.93 -16.16 -28.26
N PRO A 25 28.62 -16.29 -28.48
CA PRO A 25 27.65 -15.39 -27.87
C PRO A 25 27.70 -15.48 -26.34
N SER A 26 27.60 -14.33 -25.69
CA SER A 26 27.56 -14.22 -24.24
C SER A 26 26.52 -13.20 -23.79
N VAL A 27 25.95 -13.44 -22.60
CA VAL A 27 25.02 -12.53 -21.94
C VAL A 27 25.51 -12.32 -20.52
N THR A 28 25.78 -11.07 -20.16
CA THR A 28 26.26 -10.69 -18.82
C THR A 28 25.33 -9.63 -18.22
N SER A 29 25.25 -9.57 -16.89
CA SER A 29 24.48 -8.53 -16.19
C SER A 29 25.22 -7.20 -16.17
N GLY A 30 24.47 -6.11 -15.99
CA GLY A 30 25.06 -4.78 -15.82
C GLY A 30 25.94 -4.67 -14.56
N ASN A 31 26.83 -3.69 -14.55
CA ASN A 31 27.85 -3.51 -13.51
C ASN A 31 27.45 -2.54 -12.39
N GLY A 32 26.25 -1.94 -12.46
CA GLY A 32 25.72 -0.99 -11.48
C GLY A 32 26.29 0.43 -11.54
N THR A 33 27.33 0.70 -12.35
CA THR A 33 27.97 2.02 -12.46
C THR A 33 27.53 2.76 -13.72
N ALA A 34 27.84 2.21 -14.89
CA ALA A 34 27.46 2.76 -16.19
C ALA A 34 26.14 2.16 -16.70
N LEU A 35 25.84 0.94 -16.27
CA LEU A 35 24.66 0.19 -16.66
C LEU A 35 24.00 -0.42 -15.41
N PRO A 36 22.70 -0.22 -15.18
CA PRO A 36 22.01 -0.80 -14.01
C PRO A 36 22.22 -2.31 -13.95
N ILE A 37 22.36 -2.87 -12.75
CA ILE A 37 22.61 -4.31 -12.51
C ILE A 37 21.54 -5.22 -13.14
N ASP A 38 20.32 -4.71 -13.28
CA ASP A 38 19.18 -5.41 -13.87
C ASP A 38 19.21 -5.44 -15.40
N SER A 39 20.08 -4.65 -16.03
CA SER A 39 20.29 -4.66 -17.47
C SER A 39 21.15 -5.85 -17.87
N ILE A 40 21.22 -6.11 -19.17
CA ILE A 40 22.14 -7.10 -19.73
C ILE A 40 23.02 -6.47 -20.80
N THR A 41 24.17 -7.09 -21.03
CA THR A 41 25.00 -6.90 -22.20
C THR A 41 25.00 -8.21 -22.99
N VAL A 42 24.52 -8.15 -24.24
CA VAL A 42 24.64 -9.22 -25.23
C VAL A 42 25.90 -8.93 -26.05
N ALA A 43 26.84 -9.87 -26.08
CA ALA A 43 28.12 -9.69 -26.74
C ALA A 43 28.52 -10.93 -27.55
N GLY A 44 29.41 -10.72 -28.52
CA GLY A 44 29.98 -11.80 -29.32
C GLY A 44 31.00 -11.30 -30.33
N GLY A 45 31.73 -12.23 -30.92
CA GLY A 45 32.60 -11.99 -32.07
C GLY A 45 31.79 -11.81 -33.35
N TRP A 46 32.29 -10.98 -34.26
CA TRP A 46 31.69 -10.66 -35.54
C TRP A 46 32.72 -10.82 -36.68
N PRO A 47 32.41 -11.59 -37.74
CA PRO A 47 33.42 -11.96 -38.72
C PRO A 47 33.83 -10.84 -39.68
N ASN A 48 32.91 -9.96 -40.11
CA ASN A 48 33.23 -8.88 -41.05
C ASN A 48 32.24 -7.69 -40.94
N PRO A 49 32.49 -6.73 -40.04
CA PRO A 49 31.57 -5.61 -39.82
C PRO A 49 31.64 -4.54 -40.92
N LEU A 50 32.67 -4.54 -41.77
CA LEU A 50 32.82 -3.57 -42.84
C LEU A 50 31.85 -3.82 -44.00
N VAL A 51 31.38 -5.06 -44.16
CA VAL A 51 30.45 -5.46 -45.23
C VAL A 51 29.02 -5.56 -44.71
N SER A 52 28.83 -6.08 -43.50
CA SER A 52 27.52 -6.29 -42.89
C SER A 52 27.64 -6.08 -41.38
N PRO A 53 27.57 -4.83 -40.89
CA PRO A 53 27.53 -4.59 -39.44
C PRO A 53 26.25 -5.20 -38.85
N PRO A 54 26.31 -5.77 -37.63
CA PRO A 54 25.12 -6.32 -37.00
C PRO A 54 24.13 -5.20 -36.70
N GLN A 55 22.84 -5.44 -36.92
CA GLN A 55 21.80 -4.44 -36.67
C GLN A 55 20.98 -4.74 -35.41
N LEU A 56 20.68 -3.69 -34.64
CA LEU A 56 19.75 -3.77 -33.52
C LEU A 56 18.35 -4.13 -34.03
N ARG A 57 17.70 -5.11 -33.41
CA ARG A 57 16.26 -5.36 -33.56
C ARG A 57 15.57 -5.07 -32.24
N PRO A 58 14.87 -3.93 -32.08
CA PRO A 58 14.20 -3.62 -30.82
C PRO A 58 13.19 -4.70 -30.43
N ILE A 59 13.25 -5.15 -29.18
CA ILE A 59 12.55 -6.35 -28.70
C ILE A 59 11.03 -6.18 -28.59
N PHE A 60 10.47 -4.97 -28.51
CA PHE A 60 9.03 -4.75 -28.70
C PHE A 60 8.75 -3.39 -29.39
N PRO A 61 7.65 -3.24 -30.14
CA PRO A 61 7.34 -2.03 -30.91
C PRO A 61 7.02 -0.82 -30.03
N GLY A 62 7.05 0.39 -30.58
CA GLY A 62 6.75 1.59 -29.82
C GLY A 62 7.30 2.85 -30.45
N ALA A 63 7.19 3.96 -29.74
CA ALA A 63 7.82 5.19 -30.16
C ALA A 63 9.33 5.11 -29.93
N MET A 64 10.09 5.26 -31.00
CA MET A 64 11.54 5.13 -31.03
C MET A 64 12.18 6.51 -30.93
N ARG A 65 13.12 6.66 -30.00
CA ARG A 65 13.86 7.90 -29.77
C ARG A 65 15.35 7.60 -29.81
N PHE A 66 16.12 8.51 -30.38
CA PHE A 66 17.57 8.49 -30.30
C PHE A 66 18.06 9.51 -29.27
N VAL A 67 19.04 9.11 -28.46
CA VAL A 67 19.77 10.01 -27.55
C VAL A 67 21.24 9.91 -27.91
N ALA A 68 21.78 10.97 -28.49
CA ALA A 68 23.19 11.05 -28.85
C ALA A 68 24.09 10.92 -27.60
N ARG A 69 25.21 10.20 -27.73
CA ARG A 69 26.22 10.12 -26.68
C ARG A 69 26.84 11.49 -26.41
N ASP A 70 27.04 12.26 -27.48
CA ASP A 70 27.46 13.67 -27.42
C ASP A 70 26.40 14.52 -28.15
N PRO A 71 25.51 15.20 -27.41
CA PRO A 71 24.49 16.06 -28.01
C PRO A 71 25.07 17.21 -28.83
N LEU A 72 26.32 17.61 -28.62
CA LEU A 72 26.97 18.69 -29.37
C LEU A 72 27.33 18.26 -30.80
N GLN A 73 27.39 16.96 -31.07
CA GLN A 73 27.61 16.44 -32.42
C GLN A 73 26.32 16.41 -33.25
N ALA A 74 25.15 16.61 -32.64
CA ALA A 74 23.90 16.70 -33.38
C ALA A 74 23.84 18.03 -34.16
N PRO A 75 23.59 18.00 -35.49
CA PRO A 75 23.61 19.19 -36.32
C PRO A 75 22.52 20.21 -35.92
N SER A 76 22.75 21.49 -36.23
CA SER A 76 21.71 22.52 -36.17
C SER A 76 20.69 22.33 -37.29
N LEU A 77 19.51 22.93 -37.15
CA LEU A 77 18.50 22.90 -38.22
C LEU A 77 19.06 23.53 -39.50
N ASP A 78 19.74 24.67 -39.39
CA ASP A 78 20.36 25.36 -40.54
C ASP A 78 21.36 24.47 -41.28
N GLN A 79 22.16 23.67 -40.56
CA GLN A 79 23.08 22.71 -41.17
C GLN A 79 22.34 21.61 -41.93
N VAL A 80 21.23 21.10 -41.39
CA VAL A 80 20.41 20.10 -42.07
C VAL A 80 19.72 20.70 -43.30
N GLU A 81 19.14 21.90 -43.17
CA GLU A 81 18.47 22.61 -44.27
C GLU A 81 19.45 22.98 -45.39
N ALA A 82 20.68 23.41 -45.07
CA ALA A 82 21.73 23.67 -46.05
C ALA A 82 22.14 22.41 -46.85
N ASN A 83 21.89 21.22 -46.30
CA ASN A 83 22.13 19.94 -46.94
C ASN A 83 20.83 19.27 -47.45
N THR A 84 19.77 20.05 -47.64
CA THR A 84 18.47 19.57 -48.14
C THR A 84 18.16 20.22 -49.49
N SER A 85 17.77 19.42 -50.49
CA SER A 85 17.36 19.90 -51.81
C SER A 85 16.02 19.30 -52.19
N ASN A 86 15.07 20.14 -52.64
CA ASN A 86 13.68 19.74 -52.94
C ASN A 86 13.01 18.93 -51.81
N GLY A 87 13.31 19.31 -50.57
CA GLY A 87 12.80 18.64 -49.37
C GLY A 87 13.42 17.28 -49.04
N ILE A 88 14.48 16.90 -49.75
CA ILE A 88 15.21 15.65 -49.54
C ILE A 88 16.59 15.97 -48.96
N VAL A 89 16.90 15.44 -47.78
CA VAL A 89 18.24 15.58 -47.17
C VAL A 89 19.25 14.79 -48.01
N ASN A 90 20.44 15.31 -48.27
CA ASN A 90 21.47 14.66 -49.10
C ASN A 90 22.05 13.39 -48.43
N SER A 91 22.20 12.27 -49.16
CA SER A 91 22.75 11.01 -48.61
C SER A 91 24.22 11.10 -48.21
N ALA A 92 25.06 11.81 -48.97
CA ALA A 92 26.46 12.02 -48.58
C ALA A 92 26.56 12.79 -47.26
N TYR A 93 25.63 13.73 -47.01
CA TYR A 93 25.55 14.40 -45.71
C TYR A 93 25.13 13.44 -44.59
N LEU A 94 24.11 12.60 -44.81
CA LEU A 94 23.70 11.59 -43.82
C LEU A 94 24.84 10.63 -43.46
N GLU A 95 25.68 10.23 -44.43
CA GLU A 95 26.87 9.41 -44.20
C GLU A 95 27.89 10.07 -43.27
N THR A 96 27.97 11.41 -43.25
CA THR A 96 28.89 12.16 -42.37
C THR A 96 28.45 12.20 -40.92
N LEU A 97 27.15 12.04 -40.63
CA LEU A 97 26.62 12.25 -39.28
C LEU A 97 27.15 11.19 -38.30
N GLN A 98 27.27 9.93 -38.73
CA GLN A 98 27.83 8.77 -37.98
C GLN A 98 27.60 8.79 -36.45
N LEU A 99 26.45 9.28 -36.00
CA LEU A 99 26.21 9.56 -34.59
C LEU A 99 26.10 8.27 -33.80
N VAL A 100 26.81 8.24 -32.68
CA VAL A 100 26.76 7.16 -31.69
C VAL A 100 25.84 7.58 -30.56
N GLY A 101 25.00 6.67 -30.10
CA GLY A 101 24.11 6.94 -28.98
C GLY A 101 23.29 5.73 -28.55
N THR A 102 22.12 6.04 -28.01
CA THR A 102 21.21 5.07 -27.40
C THR A 102 19.84 5.19 -28.05
N ILE A 103 19.20 4.06 -28.31
CA ILE A 103 17.82 3.98 -28.77
C ILE A 103 16.92 3.68 -27.58
N ILE A 104 15.85 4.46 -27.43
CA ILE A 104 14.82 4.26 -26.43
C ILE A 104 13.52 3.95 -27.16
N VAL A 105 12.89 2.81 -26.85
CA VAL A 105 11.58 2.45 -27.38
C VAL A 105 10.57 2.40 -26.25
N ARG A 106 9.45 3.13 -26.39
CA ARG A 106 8.40 3.22 -25.37
C ARG A 106 7.01 2.85 -25.91
N LEU A 107 6.25 2.13 -25.11
CA LEU A 107 4.83 1.90 -25.37
C LEU A 107 4.05 3.20 -25.14
N GLN A 108 3.40 3.71 -26.19
CA GLN A 108 2.59 4.93 -26.10
C GLN A 108 1.08 4.66 -25.97
N SER A 109 0.60 3.50 -26.43
CA SER A 109 -0.84 3.21 -26.47
C SER A 109 -1.28 2.35 -25.29
N GLN A 110 -2.47 2.65 -24.76
CA GLN A 110 -3.09 1.84 -23.72
C GLN A 110 -3.36 0.39 -24.18
N PRO A 111 -3.81 0.11 -25.42
CA PRO A 111 -3.92 -1.26 -25.92
C PRO A 111 -2.60 -2.02 -25.84
N HIS A 112 -1.49 -1.39 -26.23
CA HIS A 112 -0.19 -2.04 -26.17
C HIS A 112 0.27 -2.31 -24.74
N THR A 113 -0.02 -1.37 -23.83
CA THR A 113 0.30 -1.55 -22.41
C THR A 113 -0.45 -2.75 -21.82
N LYS A 114 -1.76 -2.85 -22.08
CA LYS A 114 -2.60 -3.99 -21.63
C LYS A 114 -2.15 -5.31 -22.23
N GLU A 115 -1.69 -5.30 -23.47
CA GLU A 115 -1.21 -6.49 -24.13
C GLU A 115 0.16 -6.92 -23.59
N MET A 116 1.06 -5.98 -23.29
CA MET A 116 2.33 -6.27 -22.62
C MET A 116 2.12 -6.87 -21.22
N GLU A 117 1.12 -6.39 -20.47
CA GLU A 117 0.70 -7.01 -19.20
C GLU A 117 0.24 -8.46 -19.37
N ARG A 118 -0.34 -8.83 -20.54
CA ARG A 118 -0.71 -10.22 -20.87
C ARG A 118 0.49 -11.07 -21.30
N VAL A 119 1.51 -10.46 -21.92
CA VAL A 119 2.75 -11.15 -22.30
C VAL A 119 3.49 -11.64 -21.06
N GLY A 120 3.58 -10.80 -20.03
CA GLY A 120 4.11 -11.24 -18.74
C GLY A 120 4.30 -10.10 -17.76
N THR A 121 4.17 -10.44 -16.48
CA THR A 121 4.50 -9.56 -15.36
C THR A 121 5.16 -10.42 -14.29
N ILE A 122 6.40 -10.11 -13.93
CA ILE A 122 7.04 -10.76 -12.78
C ILE A 122 6.25 -10.37 -11.54
N ARG A 123 5.70 -11.35 -10.82
CA ARG A 123 4.75 -11.11 -9.74
C ARG A 123 5.34 -10.20 -8.66
N ALA A 124 6.60 -10.44 -8.27
CA ALA A 124 7.27 -9.64 -7.24
C ALA A 124 7.57 -8.20 -7.68
N ILE A 125 7.64 -7.92 -9.00
CA ILE A 125 7.80 -6.56 -9.53
C ILE A 125 6.44 -5.87 -9.69
N GLY A 126 5.43 -6.62 -10.14
CA GLY A 126 4.05 -6.13 -10.26
C GLY A 126 3.80 -5.15 -11.42
N GLU A 127 4.77 -4.91 -12.29
CA GLU A 127 4.66 -4.08 -13.50
C GLU A 127 5.38 -4.80 -14.66
N SER A 128 4.84 -4.66 -15.88
CA SER A 128 5.46 -5.11 -17.12
C SER A 128 6.35 -4.02 -17.73
N PRO A 129 7.36 -4.36 -18.55
CA PRO A 129 8.22 -3.37 -19.18
C PRO A 129 7.41 -2.51 -20.15
N ARG A 130 7.53 -1.20 -20.02
CA ARG A 130 6.92 -0.22 -20.95
C ARG A 130 7.96 0.53 -21.76
N ILE A 131 9.23 0.40 -21.38
CA ILE A 131 10.38 1.04 -21.99
C ILE A 131 11.49 0.00 -22.16
N ALA A 132 12.15 0.07 -23.30
CA ALA A 132 13.39 -0.63 -23.58
C ALA A 132 14.44 0.38 -24.06
N ILE A 133 15.66 0.24 -23.55
CA ILE A 133 16.79 1.11 -23.86
C ILE A 133 17.92 0.24 -24.42
N TYR A 134 18.47 0.62 -25.57
CA TYR A 134 19.46 -0.13 -26.32
C TYR A 134 20.67 0.74 -26.64
N GLY A 135 21.88 0.26 -26.38
CA GLY A 135 23.08 0.97 -26.80
C GLY A 135 24.38 0.30 -26.37
N PRO A 136 25.53 0.78 -26.87
CA PRO A 136 25.63 1.86 -27.84
C PRO A 136 25.27 1.38 -29.26
N VAL A 137 24.68 2.27 -30.07
CA VAL A 137 24.41 2.05 -31.49
C VAL A 137 24.93 3.21 -32.33
N LYS A 138 25.15 2.94 -33.61
CA LYS A 138 25.50 3.92 -34.65
C LYS A 138 24.34 4.08 -35.62
N LEU A 139 24.04 5.32 -35.98
CA LEU A 139 23.05 5.61 -37.02
C LEU A 139 23.71 5.55 -38.41
N SER A 140 23.26 4.63 -39.25
CA SER A 140 23.71 4.54 -40.64
C SER A 140 22.90 5.44 -41.57
N GLU A 141 23.47 5.80 -42.71
CA GLU A 141 22.73 6.55 -43.75
C GLU A 141 21.45 5.81 -44.12
N ARG A 142 21.56 4.49 -44.33
CA ARG A 142 20.44 3.65 -44.75
C ARG A 142 19.31 3.66 -43.73
N PHE A 143 19.62 3.58 -42.43
CA PHE A 143 18.62 3.70 -41.37
C PHE A 143 17.94 5.08 -41.39
N LEU A 144 18.73 6.15 -41.44
CA LEU A 144 18.20 7.52 -41.46
C LEU A 144 17.31 7.73 -42.70
N ARG A 145 17.76 7.28 -43.87
CA ARG A 145 17.04 7.40 -45.14
C ARG A 145 15.75 6.61 -45.15
N GLU A 146 15.85 5.30 -44.99
CA GLU A 146 14.75 4.36 -45.27
C GLU A 146 13.80 4.20 -44.09
N ALA A 147 14.30 4.29 -42.85
CA ALA A 147 13.48 4.08 -41.66
C ALA A 147 12.95 5.39 -41.08
N ILE A 148 13.77 6.46 -41.03
CA ILE A 148 13.40 7.72 -40.38
C ILE A 148 12.80 8.74 -41.36
N LEU A 149 13.41 8.91 -42.53
CA LEU A 149 13.09 9.98 -43.47
C LEU A 149 12.20 9.55 -44.65
N ASP A 150 11.83 8.28 -44.74
CA ASP A 150 10.79 7.82 -45.66
C ASP A 150 9.42 7.87 -44.95
N GLY A 151 8.69 8.97 -45.17
CA GLY A 151 7.37 9.17 -44.58
C GLY A 151 6.29 8.20 -45.06
N ALA A 152 6.52 7.47 -46.16
CA ALA A 152 5.55 6.56 -46.76
C ALA A 152 5.82 5.09 -46.39
N ALA A 153 7.07 4.63 -46.56
CA ALA A 153 7.47 3.25 -46.34
C ALA A 153 8.30 3.04 -45.07
N GLY A 154 8.82 4.10 -44.43
CA GLY A 154 9.62 4.00 -43.21
C GLY A 154 8.80 3.69 -41.96
N LEU A 155 9.33 4.04 -40.79
CA LEU A 155 8.60 4.01 -39.52
C LEU A 155 7.37 4.93 -39.61
N LYS A 156 6.35 4.69 -38.78
CA LYS A 156 5.14 5.53 -38.85
C LYS A 156 5.47 6.96 -38.41
N ALA A 157 5.42 7.85 -39.39
CA ALA A 157 5.81 9.24 -39.30
C ALA A 157 4.81 10.11 -38.52
N GLY A 158 5.30 11.22 -37.99
CA GLY A 158 4.50 12.26 -37.32
C GLY A 158 4.59 13.59 -38.07
N SER A 159 3.69 14.51 -37.76
CA SER A 159 3.73 15.89 -38.29
C SER A 159 4.45 16.83 -37.32
N PHE A 160 4.97 17.94 -37.85
CA PHE A 160 5.61 19.02 -37.09
C PHE A 160 4.86 20.34 -37.28
N TYR A 161 5.28 21.37 -36.55
CA TYR A 161 4.88 22.75 -36.80
C TYR A 161 6.11 23.62 -37.03
N LYS A 162 6.10 24.41 -38.11
CA LYS A 162 7.11 25.42 -38.44
C LYS A 162 6.37 26.73 -38.72
N ASN A 163 6.66 27.78 -37.96
CA ASN A 163 5.95 29.07 -38.05
C ASN A 163 4.41 28.95 -38.00
N LEU A 164 3.90 28.13 -37.07
CA LEU A 164 2.47 27.80 -36.91
C LEU A 164 1.83 27.03 -38.09
N VAL A 165 2.60 26.71 -39.13
CA VAL A 165 2.16 25.86 -40.24
C VAL A 165 2.47 24.41 -39.92
N LYS A 166 1.46 23.54 -40.07
CA LYS A 166 1.62 22.10 -39.89
C LYS A 166 2.37 21.52 -41.09
N VAL A 167 3.48 20.83 -40.80
CA VAL A 167 4.33 20.14 -41.79
C VAL A 167 4.07 18.64 -41.67
N ASN A 168 3.47 18.04 -42.67
CA ASN A 168 3.11 16.62 -42.73
C ASN A 168 4.19 15.79 -43.45
N PRO A 169 4.25 14.47 -43.21
CA PRO A 169 5.10 13.58 -43.99
C PRO A 169 4.86 13.75 -45.50
N GLY A 170 5.92 14.04 -46.25
CA GLY A 170 5.87 14.34 -47.69
C GLY A 170 5.99 15.82 -48.04
N ASP A 171 5.79 16.73 -47.09
CA ASP A 171 6.01 18.17 -47.30
C ASP A 171 7.52 18.48 -47.40
N THR A 172 7.87 19.55 -48.12
CA THR A 172 9.28 19.91 -48.39
C THR A 172 10.10 20.20 -47.13
N ASP A 173 9.46 20.72 -46.07
CA ASP A 173 10.13 20.97 -44.78
C ASP A 173 10.19 19.74 -43.88
N TRP A 174 9.57 18.62 -44.26
CA TRP A 174 9.37 17.51 -43.33
C TRP A 174 10.66 16.74 -43.02
N GLN A 175 11.43 16.30 -44.02
CA GLN A 175 12.67 15.56 -43.77
C GLN A 175 13.70 16.34 -42.93
N PRO A 176 14.01 17.63 -43.20
CA PRO A 176 14.98 18.35 -42.39
C PRO A 176 14.53 18.48 -40.93
N LEU A 177 13.24 18.76 -40.68
CA LEU A 177 12.69 18.80 -39.32
C LEU A 177 12.70 17.42 -38.65
N ALA A 178 12.31 16.37 -39.36
CA ALA A 178 12.32 15.00 -38.85
C ALA A 178 13.72 14.57 -38.43
N LEU A 179 14.72 14.80 -39.28
CA LEU A 179 16.12 14.49 -38.98
C LEU A 179 16.61 15.29 -37.77
N TYR A 180 16.45 16.61 -37.81
CA TYR A 180 16.88 17.51 -36.74
C TYR A 180 16.30 17.11 -35.38
N TYR A 181 14.98 16.92 -35.31
CA TYR A 181 14.32 16.54 -34.06
C TYR A 181 14.60 15.10 -33.63
N PHE A 182 14.84 14.17 -34.56
CA PHE A 182 15.21 12.80 -34.21
C PHE A 182 16.60 12.75 -33.58
N LEU A 183 17.58 13.43 -34.17
CA LEU A 183 18.95 13.48 -33.68
C LEU A 183 19.07 14.19 -32.32
N ARG A 184 18.12 15.08 -32.01
CA ARG A 184 17.99 15.73 -30.69
C ARG A 184 17.08 14.99 -29.71
N GLY A 185 16.53 13.85 -30.09
CA GLY A 185 15.66 13.05 -29.23
C GLY A 185 14.31 13.70 -28.90
N THR A 186 13.83 14.62 -29.72
CA THR A 186 12.52 15.27 -29.54
C THR A 186 11.45 14.76 -30.50
N TYR A 187 11.84 14.03 -31.56
CA TYR A 187 10.94 13.31 -32.46
C TYR A 187 11.01 11.80 -32.21
N GLU A 188 9.84 11.16 -32.14
CA GLU A 188 9.72 9.73 -31.88
C GLU A 188 8.83 9.02 -32.91
N PRO A 189 9.38 8.60 -34.07
CA PRO A 189 8.62 7.79 -35.02
C PRO A 189 8.18 6.46 -34.41
N ILE A 190 7.05 5.92 -34.88
CA ILE A 190 6.48 4.70 -34.30
C ILE A 190 6.98 3.46 -35.06
N LEU A 191 7.70 2.60 -34.36
CA LEU A 191 8.04 1.23 -34.76
C LEU A 191 6.80 0.34 -34.61
N ARG A 192 6.19 -0.09 -35.72
CA ARG A 192 4.95 -0.90 -35.70
C ARG A 192 5.27 -2.39 -35.66
N ALA A 193 4.59 -3.12 -34.77
CA ALA A 193 4.45 -4.57 -34.93
C ALA A 193 3.30 -4.89 -35.88
N GLN A 194 3.51 -5.91 -36.71
CA GLN A 194 2.51 -6.46 -37.63
C GLN A 194 2.25 -7.93 -37.31
N ALA A 195 1.16 -8.51 -37.83
CA ALA A 195 0.80 -9.90 -37.55
C ALA A 195 1.88 -10.90 -37.99
N ALA A 196 2.41 -10.71 -39.20
CA ALA A 196 3.52 -11.50 -39.71
C ALA A 196 4.87 -10.82 -39.39
N LEU A 197 5.89 -11.62 -39.06
CA LEU A 197 7.20 -11.12 -38.66
C LEU A 197 7.93 -10.41 -39.82
N ASP A 198 7.78 -10.89 -41.05
CA ASP A 198 8.35 -10.28 -42.25
C ASP A 198 7.75 -8.91 -42.60
N LYS A 199 6.56 -8.59 -42.07
CA LYS A 199 5.90 -7.28 -42.22
C LYS A 199 6.23 -6.31 -41.10
N ASP A 200 6.87 -6.79 -40.05
CA ASP A 200 7.23 -5.98 -38.90
C ASP A 200 8.27 -4.93 -39.27
N ASP A 201 8.10 -3.70 -38.78
CA ASP A 201 9.02 -2.60 -39.10
C ASP A 201 10.45 -2.94 -38.65
N ALA A 202 10.61 -3.60 -37.49
CA ALA A 202 11.93 -4.00 -36.98
C ALA A 202 12.66 -4.98 -37.91
N GLN A 203 11.91 -5.82 -38.65
CA GLN A 203 12.44 -6.87 -39.50
C GLN A 203 12.68 -6.39 -40.94
N ARG A 204 11.74 -5.61 -41.50
CA ARG A 204 11.80 -5.22 -42.91
C ARG A 204 12.66 -3.98 -43.17
N LEU A 205 12.79 -3.08 -42.20
CA LEU A 205 13.53 -1.83 -42.35
C LEU A 205 14.98 -2.01 -41.87
N PRO A 206 15.92 -1.25 -42.44
CA PRO A 206 17.23 -1.07 -41.83
C PRO A 206 17.05 -0.55 -40.41
N MET A 207 17.90 -0.99 -39.48
CA MET A 207 17.89 -0.55 -38.10
C MET A 207 19.27 -0.02 -37.69
N PRO A 208 19.41 0.67 -36.55
CA PRO A 208 20.70 1.16 -36.07
C PRO A 208 21.72 0.04 -35.97
N GLU A 209 22.95 0.34 -36.36
CA GLU A 209 24.06 -0.60 -36.38
C GLU A 209 24.65 -0.72 -34.98
N LEU A 210 25.05 -1.93 -34.58
CA LEU A 210 25.83 -2.12 -33.38
C LEU A 210 27.28 -1.68 -33.63
N ILE A 211 27.89 -1.08 -32.62
CA ILE A 211 29.30 -0.70 -32.70
C ILE A 211 30.13 -1.97 -32.57
N THR A 212 31.08 -2.12 -33.49
CA THR A 212 32.06 -3.20 -33.45
C THR A 212 33.44 -2.62 -33.19
N GLU A 213 34.20 -3.31 -32.34
CA GLU A 213 35.57 -2.94 -31.98
C GLU A 213 36.50 -4.05 -32.44
N GLN A 214 37.61 -3.69 -33.10
CA GLN A 214 38.62 -4.66 -33.51
C GLN A 214 39.55 -4.95 -32.34
N LEU A 215 39.56 -6.20 -31.87
CA LEU A 215 40.48 -6.65 -30.83
C LEU A 215 41.63 -7.44 -31.46
N PRO A 216 42.90 -7.19 -31.05
CA PRO A 216 44.08 -7.79 -31.69
C PRO A 216 44.09 -9.33 -31.77
N ALA A 217 43.42 -10.02 -30.83
CA ALA A 217 43.46 -11.48 -30.71
C ALA A 217 42.15 -12.20 -31.09
N THR A 218 41.01 -11.51 -31.08
CA THR A 218 39.68 -12.14 -31.20
C THR A 218 38.87 -11.66 -32.41
N GLY A 219 39.46 -10.80 -33.26
CA GLY A 219 38.76 -10.19 -34.38
C GLY A 219 37.83 -9.07 -33.92
N PHE A 220 36.76 -8.80 -34.66
CA PHE A 220 35.80 -7.78 -34.28
C PHE A 220 34.83 -8.32 -33.23
N THR A 221 34.47 -7.50 -32.25
CA THR A 221 33.48 -7.82 -31.22
C THR A 221 32.43 -6.73 -31.12
N PHE A 222 31.21 -7.07 -30.72
CA PHE A 222 30.17 -6.09 -30.41
C PHE A 222 29.66 -6.26 -28.97
N ASN A 223 29.14 -5.17 -28.42
CA ASN A 223 28.42 -5.14 -27.15
C ASN A 223 27.09 -4.41 -27.34
N LEU A 224 25.98 -5.06 -26.99
CA LEU A 224 24.64 -4.47 -26.98
C LEU A 224 24.10 -4.50 -25.55
N ASN A 225 23.99 -3.33 -24.93
CA ASN A 225 23.33 -3.18 -23.65
C ASN A 225 21.83 -3.06 -23.85
N ILE A 226 21.06 -3.78 -23.04
CA ILE A 226 19.60 -3.76 -23.03
C ILE A 226 19.13 -3.51 -21.61
N THR A 227 18.34 -2.46 -21.42
CA THR A 227 17.65 -2.18 -20.16
C THR A 227 16.15 -2.18 -20.41
N LEU A 228 15.41 -2.91 -19.57
CA LEU A 228 13.95 -2.88 -19.54
C LEU A 228 13.48 -2.13 -18.31
N GLY A 229 12.36 -1.42 -18.42
CA GLY A 229 11.78 -0.73 -17.28
C GLY A 229 10.43 -0.09 -17.54
N TRP A 230 9.99 0.66 -16.56
CA TRP A 230 8.76 1.47 -16.61
C TRP A 230 9.00 2.79 -15.87
N LEU A 231 8.16 3.80 -16.12
CA LEU A 231 8.33 5.12 -15.50
C LEU A 231 7.43 5.32 -14.30
N ARG A 232 8.01 5.84 -13.22
CA ARG A 232 7.26 6.28 -12.03
C ARG A 232 6.26 7.37 -12.40
N ASP A 233 6.72 8.38 -13.12
CA ASP A 233 5.88 9.38 -13.79
C ASP A 233 5.67 9.00 -15.27
N PRO A 234 4.45 8.62 -15.70
CA PRO A 234 4.16 8.32 -17.10
C PRO A 234 4.40 9.49 -18.07
N ALA A 235 4.43 10.73 -17.59
CA ALA A 235 4.70 11.92 -18.41
C ALA A 235 6.21 12.16 -18.64
N HIS A 236 7.07 11.57 -17.81
CA HIS A 236 8.51 11.74 -17.91
C HIS A 236 9.07 11.14 -19.21
N LYS A 237 10.16 11.72 -19.71
CA LYS A 237 10.85 11.23 -20.91
C LYS A 237 12.25 10.81 -20.50
N PRO A 238 12.53 9.51 -20.32
CA PRO A 238 13.83 9.07 -19.85
C PRO A 238 14.89 9.36 -20.91
N ILE A 239 16.09 9.73 -20.47
CA ILE A 239 17.20 10.06 -21.36
C ILE A 239 18.33 9.02 -21.31
N ALA A 240 18.38 8.20 -20.27
CA ALA A 240 19.43 7.19 -20.08
C ALA A 240 18.92 6.00 -19.25
N PRO A 241 19.63 4.85 -19.27
CA PRO A 241 19.36 3.72 -18.36
C PRO A 241 19.44 4.05 -16.87
N THR A 242 20.18 5.10 -16.49
CA THR A 242 20.39 5.53 -15.10
C THR A 242 19.41 6.62 -14.66
N ASP A 243 18.37 6.91 -15.45
CA ASP A 243 17.38 7.93 -15.12
C ASP A 243 16.62 7.57 -13.83
N PRO A 244 16.54 8.46 -12.83
CA PRO A 244 15.92 8.16 -11.54
C PRO A 244 14.40 7.89 -11.61
N GLN A 245 13.73 8.33 -12.69
CA GLN A 245 12.31 8.02 -12.93
C GLN A 245 12.10 6.65 -13.59
N LEU A 246 13.16 6.05 -14.12
CA LEU A 246 13.13 4.71 -14.70
C LEU A 246 13.28 3.65 -13.61
N GLU A 247 12.22 2.89 -13.39
CA GLU A 247 12.27 1.68 -12.56
C GLU A 247 12.67 0.49 -13.45
N THR A 248 13.85 -0.09 -13.18
CA THR A 248 14.41 -1.18 -13.97
C THR A 248 13.76 -2.51 -13.64
N ILE A 249 13.56 -3.33 -14.68
CA ILE A 249 13.13 -4.72 -14.58
C ILE A 249 14.35 -5.61 -14.87
N PRO A 250 14.62 -6.66 -14.06
CA PRO A 250 15.71 -7.60 -14.33
C PRO A 250 15.50 -8.28 -15.69
N VAL A 251 16.24 -7.84 -16.70
CA VAL A 251 16.01 -8.17 -18.11
C VAL A 251 16.11 -9.67 -18.33
N THR A 252 17.15 -10.30 -17.78
CA THR A 252 17.34 -11.76 -17.83
C THR A 252 16.14 -12.49 -17.24
N THR A 253 15.72 -12.13 -16.01
CA THR A 253 14.57 -12.77 -15.35
C THR A 253 13.29 -12.58 -16.14
N PHE A 254 13.07 -11.39 -16.70
CA PHE A 254 11.87 -11.10 -17.47
C PHE A 254 11.80 -11.89 -18.77
N LEU A 255 12.91 -11.95 -19.53
CA LEU A 255 12.98 -12.73 -20.76
C LEU A 255 12.76 -14.22 -20.47
N ARG A 256 13.35 -14.75 -19.40
CA ARG A 256 13.10 -16.12 -18.92
C ARG A 256 11.67 -16.36 -18.49
N HIS A 257 11.03 -15.36 -17.88
CA HIS A 257 9.64 -15.44 -17.44
C HIS A 257 8.66 -15.58 -18.61
N ILE A 258 8.85 -14.79 -19.67
CA ILE A 258 7.99 -14.89 -20.87
C ILE A 258 8.32 -16.15 -21.69
N GLY A 259 9.55 -16.66 -21.54
CA GLY A 259 10.01 -17.89 -22.18
C GLY A 259 9.88 -17.87 -23.70
N LYS A 260 9.92 -19.06 -24.30
CA LYS A 260 9.85 -19.20 -25.77
C LYS A 260 8.53 -18.74 -26.39
N GLU A 261 7.43 -18.92 -25.67
CA GLU A 261 6.08 -18.54 -26.13
C GLU A 261 5.91 -17.01 -26.19
N GLY A 262 6.72 -16.29 -25.41
CA GLY A 262 6.77 -14.83 -25.42
C GLY A 262 7.50 -14.24 -26.62
N ILE A 263 8.21 -15.03 -27.44
CA ILE A 263 9.00 -14.59 -28.58
C ILE A 263 8.28 -14.89 -29.91
N ARG A 264 8.59 -14.12 -30.94
CA ARG A 264 8.03 -14.27 -32.29
C ARG A 264 8.80 -15.25 -33.16
N GLU A 265 10.10 -15.30 -33.00
CA GLU A 265 11.02 -16.19 -33.70
C GLU A 265 11.02 -17.61 -33.12
N GLU A 266 11.22 -18.61 -33.97
CA GLU A 266 11.56 -19.97 -33.54
C GLU A 266 12.94 -19.97 -32.86
N ILE A 267 13.06 -20.68 -31.74
CA ILE A 267 14.25 -20.66 -30.86
C ILE A 267 15.16 -21.87 -31.07
N ASP A 268 14.71 -22.90 -31.79
CA ASP A 268 15.47 -24.13 -31.94
C ASP A 268 16.80 -23.86 -32.69
N PHE A 269 17.92 -24.29 -32.10
CA PHE A 269 19.31 -24.19 -32.63
C PHE A 269 20.03 -22.83 -32.55
N ASP A 270 19.48 -21.82 -31.89
CA ASP A 270 20.12 -20.50 -31.76
C ASP A 270 20.92 -20.36 -30.45
N ALA A 271 22.25 -20.45 -30.52
CA ALA A 271 23.12 -20.35 -29.35
C ALA A 271 23.00 -19.00 -28.59
N SER A 272 22.68 -17.90 -29.29
CA SER A 272 22.50 -16.58 -28.67
C SER A 272 21.20 -16.52 -27.87
N LEU A 273 20.12 -17.10 -28.41
CA LEU A 273 18.85 -17.20 -27.68
C LEU A 273 18.95 -18.22 -26.53
N VAL A 274 19.61 -19.36 -26.73
CA VAL A 274 19.86 -20.33 -25.66
C VAL A 274 20.62 -19.67 -24.49
N ALA A 275 21.64 -18.85 -24.77
CA ALA A 275 22.36 -18.10 -23.74
C ALA A 275 21.47 -17.08 -22.99
N LEU A 276 20.51 -16.47 -23.69
CA LEU A 276 19.59 -15.47 -23.14
C LEU A 276 18.50 -16.10 -22.24
N PHE A 277 17.90 -17.21 -22.68
CA PHE A 277 16.78 -17.86 -21.98
C PHE A 277 17.20 -18.96 -21.01
N GLN A 278 18.36 -19.60 -21.20
CA GLN A 278 18.81 -20.75 -20.40
C GLN A 278 17.73 -21.83 -20.20
N ASN A 279 16.82 -22.00 -21.17
CA ASN A 279 15.65 -22.90 -21.11
C ASN A 279 14.69 -22.68 -19.93
N GLU A 280 14.70 -21.51 -19.30
CA GLU A 280 13.72 -21.13 -18.29
C GLU A 280 12.45 -20.55 -18.95
N THR A 281 11.30 -20.82 -18.34
CA THR A 281 9.97 -20.35 -18.79
C THR A 281 9.17 -19.68 -17.68
N SER A 282 9.85 -19.27 -16.60
CA SER A 282 9.22 -18.69 -15.41
C SER A 282 10.18 -17.82 -14.61
N SER A 283 9.65 -16.82 -13.91
CA SER A 283 10.39 -16.01 -12.92
C SER A 283 10.59 -16.74 -11.59
N ARG A 284 9.98 -17.92 -11.41
CA ARG A 284 9.92 -18.63 -10.12
C ARG A 284 11.29 -18.84 -9.49
N LEU A 285 12.29 -19.29 -10.25
CA LEU A 285 13.64 -19.50 -9.70
C LEU A 285 14.28 -18.20 -9.18
N TRP A 286 14.00 -17.07 -9.82
CA TRP A 286 14.46 -15.76 -9.34
C TRP A 286 13.68 -15.31 -8.09
N GLU A 287 12.36 -15.53 -8.07
CA GLU A 287 11.52 -15.26 -6.89
C GLU A 287 11.92 -16.12 -5.69
N ASP A 288 12.21 -17.41 -5.91
CA ASP A 288 12.69 -18.36 -4.89
C ASP A 288 14.06 -17.92 -4.34
N ARG A 289 14.99 -17.47 -5.20
CA ARG A 289 16.27 -16.90 -4.75
C ARG A 289 16.09 -15.62 -3.95
N LEU A 290 15.24 -14.70 -4.40
CA LEU A 290 14.94 -13.48 -3.67
C LEU A 290 14.33 -13.80 -2.29
N ASN A 291 13.41 -14.76 -2.25
CA ASN A 291 12.81 -15.23 -1.01
C ASN A 291 13.86 -15.87 -0.09
N ALA A 292 14.77 -16.69 -0.64
CA ALA A 292 15.87 -17.28 0.13
C ALA A 292 16.82 -16.22 0.70
N LEU A 293 17.14 -15.16 -0.06
CA LEU A 293 17.94 -14.03 0.44
C LEU A 293 17.23 -13.32 1.59
N LEU A 294 15.92 -13.04 1.44
CA LEU A 294 15.09 -12.43 2.48
C LEU A 294 15.06 -13.30 3.74
N HIS A 295 14.78 -14.60 3.62
CA HIS A 295 14.87 -15.53 4.74
C HIS A 295 16.27 -15.50 5.36
N GLY A 296 17.32 -15.41 4.54
CA GLY A 296 18.71 -15.30 4.95
C GLY A 296 19.10 -14.03 5.72
N ILE A 297 18.23 -13.03 5.75
CA ILE A 297 18.38 -11.84 6.59
C ILE A 297 17.26 -11.73 7.64
N GLY A 298 16.55 -12.83 7.90
CA GLY A 298 15.51 -12.93 8.91
C GLY A 298 14.16 -12.36 8.49
N PHE A 299 13.82 -12.43 7.20
CA PHE A 299 12.52 -12.01 6.66
C PHE A 299 11.71 -13.18 6.10
N GLY A 300 10.50 -13.39 6.60
CA GLY A 300 9.55 -14.42 6.14
C GLY A 300 9.21 -15.44 7.23
N ALA A 301 8.04 -16.07 7.13
CA ALA A 301 7.61 -17.08 8.09
C ALA A 301 8.41 -18.38 7.94
N SER A 302 8.63 -19.06 9.06
CA SER A 302 9.43 -20.31 9.11
C SER A 302 8.80 -21.44 8.31
N ASP A 303 7.47 -21.44 8.18
CA ASP A 303 6.68 -22.42 7.42
C ASP A 303 6.48 -22.05 5.94
N GLY A 304 7.07 -20.93 5.48
CA GLY A 304 6.88 -20.42 4.12
C GLY A 304 5.45 -19.97 3.80
N SER A 305 4.59 -19.81 4.82
CA SER A 305 3.17 -19.47 4.61
C SER A 305 2.94 -18.05 4.12
N LEU A 306 3.94 -17.16 4.27
CA LEU A 306 3.80 -15.77 3.90
C LEU A 306 4.08 -15.52 2.42
N PRO A 307 3.19 -14.81 1.71
CA PRO A 307 3.45 -14.34 0.36
C PRO A 307 4.70 -13.44 0.28
N LEU A 308 5.46 -13.57 -0.81
CA LEU A 308 6.69 -12.79 -1.03
C LEU A 308 6.46 -11.27 -0.98
N ASP A 309 5.32 -10.77 -1.46
CA ASP A 309 5.00 -9.34 -1.41
C ASP A 309 4.78 -8.82 0.02
N GLN A 310 4.32 -9.68 0.93
CA GLN A 310 4.28 -9.36 2.35
C GLN A 310 5.68 -9.34 2.96
N THR A 311 6.52 -10.34 2.67
CA THR A 311 7.90 -10.38 3.14
C THR A 311 8.69 -9.15 2.68
N LEU A 312 8.53 -8.76 1.41
CA LEU A 312 9.13 -7.55 0.83
C LEU A 312 8.61 -6.27 1.51
N ARG A 313 7.33 -6.23 1.87
CA ARG A 313 6.77 -5.08 2.58
C ARG A 313 7.36 -4.93 3.98
N GLU A 314 7.47 -6.02 4.74
CA GLU A 314 8.13 -6.02 6.05
C GLU A 314 9.59 -5.59 5.94
N PHE A 315 10.28 -6.05 4.89
CA PHE A 315 11.63 -5.61 4.57
C PHE A 315 11.70 -4.11 4.29
N GLN A 316 10.83 -3.58 3.43
CA GLN A 316 10.80 -2.14 3.13
C GLN A 316 10.52 -1.29 4.38
N ILE A 317 9.60 -1.73 5.26
CA ILE A 317 9.30 -1.04 6.53
C ILE A 317 10.57 -1.00 7.40
N SER A 318 11.25 -2.14 7.55
CA SER A 318 12.47 -2.24 8.35
C SER A 318 13.61 -1.43 7.74
N ALA A 319 13.76 -1.47 6.41
CA ALA A 319 14.78 -0.75 5.68
C ALA A 319 14.55 0.77 5.68
N ALA A 320 13.34 1.24 5.96
CA ALA A 320 13.06 2.67 6.11
C ALA A 320 13.46 3.23 7.49
N ALA A 321 13.67 2.36 8.49
CA ALA A 321 14.05 2.75 9.84
C ALA A 321 15.48 3.30 9.93
N ASP A 322 15.75 4.15 10.91
CA ASP A 322 17.09 4.71 11.17
C ASP A 322 18.06 3.70 11.79
N VAL A 323 17.51 2.69 12.48
CA VAL A 323 18.26 1.66 13.19
C VAL A 323 17.77 0.29 12.73
N ILE A 324 18.73 -0.59 12.47
CA ILE A 324 18.53 -1.99 12.06
C ILE A 324 19.31 -2.91 13.01
N ALA A 325 19.31 -4.22 12.76
CA ALA A 325 20.04 -5.18 13.59
C ALA A 325 21.19 -5.84 12.82
N THR A 326 22.24 -6.21 13.54
CA THR A 326 23.32 -7.05 13.04
C THR A 326 23.70 -8.08 14.11
N PRO A 327 24.36 -9.19 13.76
CA PRO A 327 24.83 -10.19 14.72
C PRO A 327 25.85 -9.62 15.69
N VAL A 328 25.78 -10.04 16.96
CA VAL A 328 26.88 -9.81 17.90
C VAL A 328 28.13 -10.61 17.49
N VAL A 329 27.95 -11.80 16.90
CA VAL A 329 29.03 -12.67 16.41
C VAL A 329 28.74 -13.14 14.97
N PRO A 330 29.69 -13.05 14.01
CA PRO A 330 29.38 -13.21 12.56
C PRO A 330 29.03 -14.61 12.01
N ALA A 331 28.79 -15.65 12.83
CA ALA A 331 28.95 -17.04 12.34
C ALA A 331 27.82 -18.05 12.58
N THR A 332 26.64 -17.66 13.08
CA THR A 332 25.59 -18.66 13.37
C THR A 332 24.69 -18.93 12.13
N PRO A 333 24.41 -20.20 11.75
CA PRO A 333 23.40 -20.52 10.74
C PRO A 333 22.02 -19.93 11.09
N LEU A 334 21.21 -19.60 10.08
CA LEU A 334 19.90 -18.92 10.21
C LEU A 334 18.90 -19.62 11.15
N ASP A 335 18.95 -20.95 11.20
CA ASP A 335 18.05 -21.75 12.02
C ASP A 335 18.40 -21.57 13.50
N GLY A 336 17.60 -20.76 14.21
CA GLY A 336 17.64 -20.66 15.67
C GLY A 336 18.20 -19.36 16.25
N TRP A 337 18.36 -18.29 15.44
CA TRP A 337 18.77 -16.98 15.95
C TRP A 337 17.75 -16.44 16.93
N LYS A 338 18.21 -16.01 18.09
CA LYS A 338 17.38 -15.34 19.09
C LYS A 338 17.61 -13.85 19.00
N PHE A 339 16.62 -13.06 19.44
CA PHE A 339 16.81 -11.62 19.55
C PHE A 339 18.05 -11.26 20.40
N GLY A 340 18.42 -12.08 21.39
CA GLY A 340 19.61 -11.86 22.21
C GLY A 340 20.95 -11.96 21.45
N ASP A 341 20.96 -12.50 20.24
CA ASP A 341 22.16 -12.64 19.40
C ASP A 341 22.43 -11.39 18.53
N LEU A 342 21.60 -10.35 18.69
CA LEU A 342 21.61 -9.16 17.87
C LEU A 342 22.00 -7.89 18.64
N ILE A 343 22.59 -6.95 17.91
CA ILE A 343 22.90 -5.61 18.36
C ILE A 343 22.32 -4.60 17.37
N ALA A 344 21.80 -3.49 17.91
CA ALA A 344 21.29 -2.39 17.10
C ALA A 344 22.45 -1.67 16.38
N VAL A 345 22.26 -1.33 15.11
CA VAL A 345 23.24 -0.56 14.31
C VAL A 345 22.52 0.50 13.47
N ALA A 346 23.21 1.60 13.17
CA ALA A 346 22.66 2.61 12.27
C ALA A 346 22.42 2.00 10.88
N ASN A 347 21.29 2.35 10.27
CA ASN A 347 20.97 1.92 8.91
C ASN A 347 21.84 2.71 7.90
N PRO A 348 22.76 2.07 7.17
CA PRO A 348 23.67 2.79 6.28
C PRO A 348 22.99 3.29 5.01
N ASP A 349 21.85 2.71 4.62
CA ASP A 349 21.15 3.07 3.39
C ASP A 349 19.64 2.87 3.54
N ARG A 350 18.96 3.95 3.96
CA ARG A 350 17.53 3.92 4.23
C ARG A 350 16.71 3.79 2.95
N TYR A 351 15.66 2.97 3.01
CA TYR A 351 14.63 2.93 1.98
C TYR A 351 13.75 4.18 2.07
N LEU A 352 13.81 5.03 1.04
CA LEU A 352 13.06 6.28 0.95
C LEU A 352 11.85 6.20 -0.01
N GLY A 353 11.65 5.05 -0.66
CA GLY A 353 10.54 4.82 -1.58
C GLY A 353 9.21 4.57 -0.88
N ALA A 354 8.15 4.40 -1.67
CA ALA A 354 6.87 3.93 -1.15
C ALA A 354 6.98 2.47 -0.68
N ILE A 355 6.34 2.15 0.46
CA ILE A 355 6.24 0.79 0.99
C ILE A 355 5.19 0.02 0.18
N SER A 356 5.63 -0.60 -0.92
CA SER A 356 4.75 -1.19 -1.94
C SER A 356 4.56 -2.70 -1.80
N GLY A 357 5.49 -3.38 -1.11
CA GLY A 357 5.63 -4.84 -1.14
C GLY A 357 6.14 -5.37 -2.47
N ARG A 358 6.74 -4.52 -3.32
CA ARG A 358 7.32 -4.92 -4.60
C ARG A 358 8.84 -4.91 -4.54
N ALA A 359 9.46 -5.84 -5.24
CA ALA A 359 10.90 -5.96 -5.36
C ALA A 359 11.44 -4.95 -6.38
N ASN A 360 11.19 -3.66 -6.22
CA ASN A 360 11.76 -2.60 -7.05
C ASN A 360 13.31 -2.54 -6.91
N SER A 361 13.98 -1.79 -7.78
CA SER A 361 15.44 -1.74 -7.92
C SER A 361 16.13 -1.38 -6.61
N LYS A 362 15.59 -0.39 -5.89
CA LYS A 362 16.10 -0.03 -4.56
C LYS A 362 15.90 -1.17 -3.55
N THR A 363 14.73 -1.81 -3.54
CA THR A 363 14.44 -2.96 -2.67
C THR A 363 15.41 -4.11 -2.95
N ARG A 364 15.63 -4.48 -4.21
CA ARG A 364 16.58 -5.54 -4.61
C ARG A 364 18.01 -5.21 -4.17
N SER A 365 18.44 -3.96 -4.38
CA SER A 365 19.77 -3.49 -4.00
C SER A 365 19.97 -3.54 -2.48
N LEU A 366 18.97 -3.14 -1.70
CA LEU A 366 19.04 -3.21 -0.24
C LEU A 366 19.00 -4.65 0.28
N VAL A 367 18.22 -5.55 -0.33
CA VAL A 367 18.26 -6.99 0.04
C VAL A 367 19.66 -7.55 -0.17
N ALA A 368 20.29 -7.24 -1.31
CA ALA A 368 21.66 -7.67 -1.60
C ALA A 368 22.68 -7.06 -0.60
N LEU A 369 22.56 -5.77 -0.30
CA LEU A 369 23.39 -5.08 0.69
C LEU A 369 23.26 -5.73 2.07
N TRP A 370 22.03 -5.92 2.56
CA TRP A 370 21.79 -6.50 3.89
C TRP A 370 22.29 -7.92 3.99
N HIS A 371 22.12 -8.71 2.93
CA HIS A 371 22.67 -10.06 2.88
C HIS A 371 24.21 -10.05 2.88
N GLY A 372 24.84 -9.15 2.10
CA GLY A 372 26.29 -9.04 2.00
C GLY A 372 26.97 -8.53 3.28
N GLU A 373 26.37 -7.53 3.93
CA GLU A 373 26.89 -6.89 5.15
C GLU A 373 26.46 -7.62 6.43
N GLY A 374 25.63 -8.66 6.32
CA GLY A 374 25.16 -9.43 7.46
C GLY A 374 24.07 -8.75 8.29
N PHE A 375 23.40 -7.71 7.79
CA PHE A 375 22.26 -7.08 8.47
C PHE A 375 21.07 -8.05 8.59
N ARG A 376 20.21 -7.77 9.57
CA ARG A 376 19.08 -8.63 9.93
C ARG A 376 17.81 -7.81 10.17
N SER A 377 16.67 -8.50 10.10
CA SER A 377 15.38 -8.00 10.54
C SER A 377 15.51 -7.44 11.97
N PRO A 378 15.16 -6.16 12.21
CA PRO A 378 15.30 -5.55 13.52
C PRO A 378 14.12 -5.82 14.45
N LEU A 379 13.11 -6.56 13.98
CA LEU A 379 11.92 -6.88 14.76
C LEU A 379 11.83 -8.39 14.92
N PHE A 380 11.57 -8.86 16.12
CA PHE A 380 11.27 -10.26 16.45
C PHE A 380 9.98 -10.31 17.25
N ILE A 381 9.10 -11.25 16.92
CA ILE A 381 7.99 -11.59 17.82
C ILE A 381 8.34 -12.91 18.52
N VAL A 382 8.39 -12.90 19.83
CA VAL A 382 8.75 -14.08 20.64
C VAL A 382 7.59 -14.47 21.56
N ALA A 383 7.49 -15.77 21.86
CA ALA A 383 6.46 -16.30 22.74
C ALA A 383 7.04 -16.97 23.97
N TYR A 384 6.41 -16.70 25.11
CA TYR A 384 6.70 -17.37 26.38
C TYR A 384 5.43 -18.04 26.91
N ASN A 385 5.58 -19.10 27.71
CA ASN A 385 4.45 -19.70 28.40
C ASN A 385 3.96 -18.75 29.49
N SER A 386 2.63 -18.62 29.68
CA SER A 386 2.10 -17.71 30.69
C SER A 386 2.55 -18.04 32.11
N ASN A 387 2.83 -19.32 32.37
CA ASN A 387 3.28 -19.82 33.68
C ASN A 387 4.76 -19.50 33.96
N ASP A 388 5.53 -19.15 32.93
CA ASP A 388 6.95 -18.83 33.04
C ASP A 388 7.19 -17.32 33.24
N LEU A 389 6.11 -16.52 33.27
CA LEU A 389 6.19 -15.07 33.47
C LEU A 389 6.32 -14.73 34.95
N GLY A 390 7.17 -13.75 35.25
CA GLY A 390 7.30 -13.20 36.60
C GLY A 390 6.08 -12.37 37.03
N PRO A 391 6.10 -11.83 38.28
CA PRO A 391 4.99 -11.04 38.83
C PRO A 391 4.61 -9.80 38.01
N ASN A 392 5.54 -9.26 37.23
CA ASN A 392 5.32 -8.13 36.31
C ASN A 392 4.78 -8.55 34.94
N GLN A 393 4.36 -9.81 34.77
CA GLN A 393 3.91 -10.41 33.51
C GLN A 393 4.96 -10.31 32.38
N ARG A 394 6.25 -10.36 32.74
CA ARG A 394 7.37 -10.39 31.80
C ARG A 394 8.22 -11.64 32.00
N PRO A 395 8.89 -12.12 30.95
CA PRO A 395 9.85 -13.21 31.09
C PRO A 395 11.02 -12.78 31.98
N PRO A 396 11.51 -13.63 32.89
CA PRO A 396 12.71 -13.34 33.68
C PRO A 396 13.95 -13.27 32.79
N VAL A 397 15.00 -12.60 33.27
CA VAL A 397 16.28 -12.51 32.56
C VAL A 397 16.84 -13.92 32.32
N GLY A 398 17.27 -14.19 31.08
CA GLY A 398 17.77 -15.51 30.67
C GLY A 398 16.69 -16.52 30.27
N ALA A 399 15.39 -16.18 30.40
CA ALA A 399 14.32 -17.05 29.92
C ALA A 399 14.41 -17.28 28.40
N ILE A 400 14.25 -18.54 28.01
CA ILE A 400 14.26 -18.98 26.61
C ILE A 400 12.82 -18.95 26.08
N PRO A 401 12.54 -18.27 24.96
CA PRO A 401 11.20 -18.27 24.40
C PRO A 401 10.83 -19.66 23.84
N VAL A 402 9.56 -20.04 23.99
CA VAL A 402 8.98 -21.27 23.41
C VAL A 402 8.95 -21.21 21.90
N ARG A 403 8.67 -20.02 21.35
CA ARG A 403 8.73 -19.72 19.92
C ARG A 403 9.51 -18.45 19.71
N ASN A 404 10.37 -18.46 18.72
CA ASN A 404 11.17 -17.32 18.36
C ASN A 404 10.82 -16.90 16.92
N ASP A 405 10.75 -15.58 16.73
CA ASP A 405 10.40 -14.91 15.48
C ASP A 405 9.12 -15.40 14.79
N ILE A 406 7.97 -15.08 15.39
CA ILE A 406 6.64 -15.40 14.85
C ILE A 406 6.22 -14.31 13.86
N TRP A 407 5.84 -14.72 12.65
CA TRP A 407 5.37 -13.82 11.61
C TRP A 407 3.86 -13.91 11.42
N SER A 408 3.40 -15.10 11.05
CA SER A 408 2.01 -15.39 10.74
C SER A 408 1.21 -15.67 12.01
N ARG A 409 -0.07 -15.27 12.02
CA ARG A 409 -0.99 -15.62 13.13
C ARG A 409 -1.16 -17.14 13.31
N TYR A 410 -0.79 -17.93 12.30
CA TYR A 410 -0.94 -19.38 12.32
C TYR A 410 0.28 -20.15 12.85
N GLU A 411 1.43 -19.50 13.00
CA GLU A 411 2.67 -20.14 13.52
C GLU A 411 2.59 -20.44 15.03
N ALA A 412 1.73 -19.73 15.79
CA ALA A 412 1.52 -19.96 17.21
C ALA A 412 0.04 -19.81 17.61
N LYS A 413 -0.67 -20.94 17.73
CA LYS A 413 -2.12 -21.02 18.03
C LYS A 413 -2.43 -21.37 19.49
N ASP A 414 -1.41 -21.53 20.32
CA ASP A 414 -1.56 -21.88 21.73
C ASP A 414 -1.96 -20.64 22.54
N GLU A 415 -3.12 -20.70 23.17
CA GLU A 415 -3.72 -19.61 23.96
C GLU A 415 -3.01 -19.41 25.32
N SER A 416 -2.18 -20.37 25.75
CA SER A 416 -1.32 -20.24 26.93
C SER A 416 -0.08 -19.37 26.67
N LEU A 417 0.29 -19.16 25.41
CA LEU A 417 1.44 -18.35 25.05
C LEU A 417 1.15 -16.84 25.20
N ARG A 418 2.18 -16.10 25.58
CA ARG A 418 2.20 -14.64 25.63
C ARG A 418 3.27 -14.14 24.69
N MET A 419 2.86 -13.26 23.79
CA MET A 419 3.70 -12.71 22.75
C MET A 419 4.33 -11.40 23.20
N PHE A 420 5.59 -11.23 22.83
CA PHE A 420 6.37 -10.02 23.05
C PHE A 420 7.10 -9.61 21.79
N ALA A 421 7.29 -8.31 21.59
CA ALA A 421 8.11 -7.76 20.53
C ALA A 421 9.50 -7.41 21.05
N ALA A 422 10.52 -7.85 20.32
CA ALA A 422 11.89 -7.38 20.41
C ALA A 422 12.14 -6.45 19.21
N ASP A 423 12.09 -5.13 19.42
CA ASP A 423 12.19 -4.12 18.37
C ASP A 423 13.46 -3.27 18.51
N PHE A 424 14.49 -3.62 17.74
CA PHE A 424 15.78 -2.96 17.71
C PHE A 424 15.72 -1.57 17.07
N THR A 425 14.69 -1.25 16.29
CA THR A 425 14.56 0.07 15.65
C THR A 425 14.42 1.22 16.66
N ARG A 426 14.11 0.88 17.91
CA ARG A 426 13.94 1.81 19.03
C ARG A 426 15.19 2.00 19.88
N LEU A 427 16.22 1.18 19.65
CA LEU A 427 17.43 1.22 20.43
C LEU A 427 18.42 2.21 19.82
N ALA A 428 19.29 2.79 20.66
CA ALA A 428 20.46 3.46 20.14
C ALA A 428 21.43 2.44 19.51
N PRO A 429 22.15 2.80 18.44
CA PRO A 429 23.22 1.94 17.90
C PRO A 429 24.21 1.49 18.99
N GLY A 430 24.62 0.23 18.95
CA GLY A 430 25.49 -0.40 19.95
C GLY A 430 24.76 -1.06 21.12
N MET A 431 23.44 -0.95 21.21
CA MET A 431 22.66 -1.57 22.28
C MET A 431 22.16 -2.96 21.89
N THR A 432 22.24 -3.90 22.83
CA THR A 432 21.58 -5.23 22.74
C THR A 432 20.20 -5.18 23.39
N MET A 433 19.38 -6.20 23.13
CA MET A 433 18.06 -6.34 23.76
C MET A 433 18.01 -7.48 24.77
N THR A 434 17.40 -7.21 25.92
CA THR A 434 17.19 -8.17 27.01
C THR A 434 15.70 -8.48 27.21
N GLN A 435 15.38 -9.56 27.92
CA GLN A 435 14.00 -9.96 28.26
C GLN A 435 13.23 -8.84 28.98
N ALA A 436 13.91 -8.03 29.79
CA ALA A 436 13.28 -6.92 30.50
C ALA A 436 12.77 -5.81 29.56
N GLN A 437 13.43 -5.63 28.41
CA GLN A 437 13.09 -4.62 27.40
C GLN A 437 12.02 -5.08 26.40
N LEU A 438 11.66 -6.36 26.40
CA LEU A 438 10.64 -6.91 25.51
C LEU A 438 9.29 -6.21 25.73
N GLU A 439 8.60 -5.90 24.64
CA GLU A 439 7.33 -5.21 24.71
C GLU A 439 6.17 -6.22 24.69
N PRO A 440 5.30 -6.28 25.72
CA PRO A 440 4.16 -7.19 25.69
C PRO A 440 3.17 -6.74 24.62
N ILE A 441 2.76 -7.66 23.74
CA ILE A 441 1.83 -7.34 22.65
C ILE A 441 0.51 -8.10 22.73
N GLY A 442 0.47 -9.32 23.29
CA GLY A 442 -0.80 -10.04 23.44
C GLY A 442 -0.70 -11.55 23.54
N SER A 443 -1.79 -12.22 23.16
CA SER A 443 -1.90 -13.68 23.08
C SER A 443 -2.71 -14.10 21.87
N TYR A 444 -2.57 -15.36 21.46
CA TYR A 444 -3.50 -15.93 20.48
C TYR A 444 -4.85 -16.20 21.12
N VAL A 445 -5.93 -16.04 20.35
CA VAL A 445 -7.31 -16.33 20.76
C VAL A 445 -8.03 -17.03 19.63
N LYS A 446 -8.79 -18.07 19.96
CA LYS A 446 -9.72 -18.69 19.00
C LYS A 446 -11.02 -17.89 18.92
N ASN A 447 -11.51 -17.63 17.71
CA ASN A 447 -12.76 -16.88 17.54
C ASN A 447 -13.98 -17.68 18.03
N ASN A 448 -14.04 -18.97 17.69
CA ASN A 448 -15.09 -19.89 18.13
C ASN A 448 -14.53 -21.33 18.08
N PRO A 449 -14.88 -22.22 19.03
CA PRO A 449 -14.48 -23.63 19.00
C PRO A 449 -14.75 -24.37 17.67
N SER A 450 -15.79 -23.96 16.93
CA SER A 450 -16.21 -24.56 15.66
C SER A 450 -15.57 -23.95 14.41
N VAL A 451 -14.82 -22.85 14.55
CA VAL A 451 -14.22 -22.12 13.42
C VAL A 451 -12.69 -22.22 13.50
N THR A 452 -12.04 -22.56 12.39
CA THR A 452 -10.57 -22.69 12.30
C THR A 452 -9.82 -21.34 12.34
N ILE A 453 -10.54 -20.23 12.48
CA ILE A 453 -10.00 -18.87 12.47
C ILE A 453 -9.76 -18.41 13.90
N GLY A 454 -8.55 -17.91 14.15
CA GLY A 454 -8.15 -17.22 15.36
C GLY A 454 -7.01 -16.27 15.05
N GLY A 455 -6.48 -15.60 16.06
CA GLY A 455 -5.41 -14.63 15.84
C GLY A 455 -5.07 -13.82 17.07
N PRO A 456 -4.30 -12.74 16.87
CA PRO A 456 -3.78 -11.95 17.98
C PRO A 456 -4.85 -11.09 18.65
N ARG A 457 -4.73 -10.97 19.97
CA ARG A 457 -5.48 -10.04 20.82
C ARG A 457 -4.57 -9.51 21.91
N THR A 458 -4.68 -8.23 22.23
CA THR A 458 -3.95 -7.67 23.37
C THR A 458 -4.44 -8.24 24.71
N GLY A 459 -3.52 -8.29 25.67
CA GLY A 459 -3.83 -8.66 27.05
C GLY A 459 -4.68 -7.59 27.74
N ARG A 460 -5.52 -7.99 28.70
CA ARG A 460 -6.27 -7.01 29.51
C ARG A 460 -5.30 -6.06 30.23
N PRO A 461 -5.55 -4.74 30.23
CA PRO A 461 -4.78 -3.81 31.04
C PRO A 461 -4.86 -4.17 32.52
N SER A 462 -3.84 -3.78 33.29
CA SER A 462 -3.71 -4.00 34.72
C SER A 462 -2.63 -3.07 35.26
N ALA A 463 -2.49 -2.98 36.58
CA ALA A 463 -1.46 -2.16 37.21
C ALA A 463 -0.02 -2.47 36.72
N VAL A 464 0.25 -3.70 36.26
CA VAL A 464 1.59 -4.14 35.84
C VAL A 464 1.84 -4.11 34.34
N ASN A 465 0.80 -4.09 33.50
CA ASN A 465 0.93 -4.19 32.04
C ASN A 465 0.24 -3.04 31.27
N ARG A 466 -0.39 -2.08 31.95
CA ARG A 466 -0.97 -0.89 31.30
C ARG A 466 0.11 -0.01 30.69
N VAL A 467 -0.25 0.67 29.61
CA VAL A 467 0.54 1.78 29.06
C VAL A 467 -0.27 3.04 29.30
N GLU A 468 0.18 3.87 30.25
CA GLU A 468 -0.51 5.11 30.66
C GLU A 468 -0.83 6.00 29.45
N PHE A 469 0.12 6.14 28.54
CA PHE A 469 -0.06 6.94 27.33
C PHE A 469 -1.09 6.38 26.33
N ALA A 470 -1.46 5.10 26.45
CA ALA A 470 -2.50 4.51 25.62
C ALA A 470 -3.90 4.74 26.19
N GLU A 471 -4.06 5.17 27.44
CA GLU A 471 -5.36 5.38 28.06
C GLU A 471 -6.17 6.45 27.31
N VAL A 472 -7.46 6.20 27.13
CA VAL A 472 -8.41 7.13 26.54
C VAL A 472 -8.72 8.22 27.56
N THR A 473 -7.86 9.23 27.62
CA THR A 473 -8.02 10.44 28.44
C THR A 473 -8.31 11.67 27.57
N PRO A 474 -8.78 12.78 28.16
CA PRO A 474 -8.91 14.04 27.44
C PRO A 474 -7.60 14.53 26.84
N GLU A 475 -6.49 14.39 27.55
CA GLU A 475 -5.16 14.77 27.06
C GLU A 475 -4.79 13.91 25.85
N ARG A 476 -5.09 12.62 25.89
CA ARG A 476 -4.73 11.69 24.82
C ARG A 476 -5.58 11.88 23.57
N LEU A 477 -6.88 12.11 23.72
CA LEU A 477 -7.82 12.24 22.61
C LEU A 477 -7.94 13.67 22.08
N LEU A 478 -7.77 14.68 22.92
CA LEU A 478 -8.13 16.07 22.59
C LEU A 478 -6.93 17.02 22.73
N SER A 479 -5.85 16.58 23.37
CA SER A 479 -4.78 17.47 23.87
C SER A 479 -5.32 18.54 24.84
N ILE A 480 -6.38 18.22 25.59
CA ILE A 480 -6.99 19.11 26.60
C ILE A 480 -6.76 18.53 27.99
N PRO A 481 -6.31 19.32 28.98
CA PRO A 481 -6.23 18.88 30.36
C PRO A 481 -7.59 18.38 30.90
N GLN A 482 -7.56 17.27 31.60
CA GLN A 482 -8.73 16.66 32.21
C GLN A 482 -9.41 17.60 33.20
N ALA A 483 -8.63 18.40 33.93
CA ALA A 483 -9.13 19.42 34.86
C ALA A 483 -10.10 20.40 34.17
N ASP A 484 -9.83 20.77 32.92
CA ASP A 484 -10.67 21.71 32.17
C ASP A 484 -12.01 21.06 31.78
N LEU A 485 -11.99 19.79 31.37
CA LEU A 485 -13.22 19.03 31.08
C LEU A 485 -14.05 18.82 32.34
N ILE A 486 -13.40 18.54 33.48
CA ILE A 486 -14.07 18.41 34.77
C ILE A 486 -14.79 19.71 35.13
N LEU A 487 -14.12 20.86 35.04
CA LEU A 487 -14.75 22.16 35.29
C LEU A 487 -15.95 22.40 34.37
N ALA A 488 -15.87 21.92 33.12
CA ALA A 488 -16.95 22.02 32.16
C ALA A 488 -18.17 21.13 32.45
N THR A 489 -18.04 20.14 33.34
CA THR A 489 -19.17 19.35 33.83
C THR A 489 -19.97 20.04 34.94
N LEU A 490 -19.45 21.13 35.51
CA LEU A 490 -20.13 21.86 36.59
C LEU A 490 -21.31 22.68 36.06
N PRO A 491 -22.38 22.86 36.86
CA PRO A 491 -23.49 23.74 36.50
C PRO A 491 -23.02 25.16 36.15
N GLY A 492 -23.49 25.70 35.02
CA GLY A 492 -23.17 27.06 34.57
C GLY A 492 -21.89 27.22 33.74
N ALA A 493 -21.18 26.13 33.41
CA ALA A 493 -20.03 26.19 32.52
C ALA A 493 -20.37 26.61 31.08
N ASN A 494 -19.39 27.20 30.37
CA ASN A 494 -19.52 27.65 28.99
C ASN A 494 -19.90 26.50 28.02
N ASP A 495 -20.85 26.77 27.13
CA ASP A 495 -21.52 25.78 26.27
C ASP A 495 -20.57 24.95 25.37
N PRO A 496 -19.51 25.51 24.75
CA PRO A 496 -18.60 24.74 23.90
C PRO A 496 -17.81 23.66 24.67
N MET A 497 -17.29 23.98 25.86
CA MET A 497 -16.48 23.01 26.63
C MET A 497 -17.37 21.97 27.30
N ARG A 498 -18.58 22.34 27.71
CA ARG A 498 -19.59 21.40 28.20
C ARG A 498 -19.97 20.36 27.13
N SER A 499 -20.14 20.80 25.88
CA SER A 499 -20.38 19.90 24.75
C SER A 499 -19.21 18.93 24.51
N ILE A 500 -17.98 19.41 24.63
CA ILE A 500 -16.78 18.56 24.54
C ILE A 500 -16.76 17.52 25.66
N ALA A 501 -16.96 17.95 26.91
CA ALA A 501 -16.96 17.07 28.08
C ALA A 501 -18.05 15.98 27.97
N SER A 502 -19.28 16.37 27.64
CA SER A 502 -20.39 15.42 27.50
C SER A 502 -20.14 14.39 26.38
N THR A 503 -19.66 14.86 25.23
CA THR A 503 -19.31 13.97 24.10
C THR A 503 -18.13 13.05 24.44
N PHE A 504 -17.16 13.55 25.21
CA PHE A 504 -16.02 12.76 25.70
C PHE A 504 -16.50 11.60 26.57
N LYS A 505 -17.39 11.86 27.53
CA LYS A 505 -17.93 10.84 28.43
C LYS A 505 -18.64 9.72 27.65
N VAL A 506 -19.46 10.07 26.66
CA VAL A 506 -20.14 9.09 25.78
C VAL A 506 -19.14 8.22 25.01
N ILE A 507 -18.16 8.84 24.34
CA ILE A 507 -17.14 8.08 23.57
C ILE A 507 -16.28 7.23 24.48
N ARG A 508 -15.93 7.75 25.67
CA ARG A 508 -15.14 7.03 26.67
C ARG A 508 -15.85 5.78 27.17
N ALA A 509 -17.16 5.85 27.43
CA ALA A 509 -17.96 4.72 27.85
C ALA A 509 -18.03 3.63 26.76
N VAL A 510 -18.17 4.02 25.49
CA VAL A 510 -18.08 3.07 24.36
C VAL A 510 -16.69 2.45 24.27
N ALA A 511 -15.64 3.26 24.46
CA ALA A 511 -14.25 2.79 24.45
C ALA A 511 -13.95 1.77 25.55
N GLU A 512 -14.66 1.79 26.68
CA GLU A 512 -14.50 0.74 27.71
C GLU A 512 -14.91 -0.63 27.18
N ILE A 513 -16.00 -0.70 26.44
CA ILE A 513 -16.46 -1.98 25.94
C ILE A 513 -15.64 -2.43 24.74
N GLU A 514 -15.31 -1.51 23.85
CA GLU A 514 -14.56 -1.83 22.65
C GLU A 514 -13.09 -2.09 23.00
N CYS A 515 -12.36 -1.05 23.41
CA CYS A 515 -10.92 -1.12 23.61
C CYS A 515 -10.53 -1.03 25.09
N ARG A 516 -11.42 -1.38 26.04
CA ARG A 516 -11.13 -1.33 27.50
C ARG A 516 -10.59 0.01 27.98
N GLY A 517 -10.90 1.09 27.27
CA GLY A 517 -10.39 2.42 27.58
C GLY A 517 -8.93 2.67 27.23
N TYR A 518 -8.30 1.83 26.41
CA TYR A 518 -6.92 2.04 25.93
C TYR A 518 -6.83 1.87 24.41
N LEU A 519 -6.16 2.79 23.72
CA LEU A 519 -6.00 2.78 22.25
C LEU A 519 -5.09 1.65 21.73
N ASP A 520 -4.31 1.04 22.61
CA ASP A 520 -3.46 -0.10 22.29
C ASP A 520 -4.18 -1.45 22.46
N GLN A 521 -5.43 -1.44 22.93
CA GLN A 521 -6.24 -2.64 23.09
C GLN A 521 -6.97 -2.95 21.79
N ILE A 522 -6.47 -3.94 21.08
CA ILE A 522 -6.88 -4.25 19.72
C ILE A 522 -7.02 -5.76 19.56
N ASN A 523 -7.72 -6.17 18.51
CA ASN A 523 -7.91 -7.58 18.19
C ASN A 523 -7.92 -7.83 16.68
N ALA A 524 -7.49 -9.02 16.29
CA ALA A 524 -7.37 -9.46 14.90
C ALA A 524 -7.58 -10.99 14.76
N TYR A 525 -8.44 -11.54 15.62
CA TYR A 525 -8.70 -12.98 15.71
C TYR A 525 -9.90 -13.48 14.90
N ASP A 526 -10.77 -12.59 14.42
CA ASP A 526 -12.01 -12.94 13.75
C ASP A 526 -12.01 -12.55 12.26
N ASN A 527 -13.19 -12.50 11.64
CA ASN A 527 -13.37 -12.14 10.24
C ASN A 527 -13.34 -10.62 9.97
N ALA A 528 -13.14 -9.81 11.01
CA ALA A 528 -12.96 -8.37 10.89
C ALA A 528 -11.52 -8.00 10.50
N GLY A 529 -10.57 -8.94 10.54
CA GLY A 529 -9.17 -8.74 10.18
C GLY A 529 -8.40 -7.96 11.24
N LEU A 530 -8.86 -6.78 11.62
CA LEU A 530 -8.36 -5.95 12.70
C LEU A 530 -9.49 -5.04 13.19
N SER A 531 -9.58 -4.84 14.51
CA SER A 531 -10.42 -3.84 15.16
C SER A 531 -9.53 -2.89 15.98
N TYR A 532 -9.63 -1.58 15.72
CA TYR A 532 -8.74 -0.56 16.32
C TYR A 532 -9.51 0.64 16.89
N GLY A 533 -9.05 1.20 18.01
CA GLY A 533 -9.51 2.50 18.52
C GLY A 533 -10.79 2.45 19.38
N PRO A 534 -11.28 3.61 19.85
CA PRO A 534 -12.34 3.76 20.84
C PRO A 534 -13.71 3.25 20.39
N CYS A 535 -13.88 3.01 19.10
CA CYS A 535 -15.09 2.43 18.52
C CYS A 535 -14.79 1.18 17.68
N HIS A 536 -13.61 0.58 17.84
CA HIS A 536 -13.17 -0.62 17.13
C HIS A 536 -13.40 -0.56 15.61
N TRP A 537 -12.80 0.44 14.96
CA TRP A 537 -12.82 0.59 13.52
C TRP A 537 -12.27 -0.67 12.86
N ALA A 538 -13.16 -1.39 12.16
CA ALA A 538 -12.90 -2.74 11.68
C ALA A 538 -12.75 -2.85 10.16
N MET A 539 -12.04 -3.88 9.69
CA MET A 539 -12.18 -4.39 8.32
C MET A 539 -13.31 -5.43 8.21
N ALA A 540 -14.41 -5.22 8.93
CA ALA A 540 -15.53 -6.16 9.05
C ALA A 540 -15.95 -6.79 7.70
N GLY A 541 -15.79 -8.12 7.58
CA GLY A 541 -16.15 -8.87 6.38
C GLY A 541 -15.19 -8.74 5.20
N ALA A 542 -14.06 -8.03 5.32
CA ALA A 542 -13.09 -7.83 4.26
C ALA A 542 -12.42 -9.13 3.79
N ILE A 543 -12.30 -10.16 4.64
CA ILE A 543 -11.82 -11.47 4.17
C ILE A 543 -12.76 -12.05 3.10
N LYS A 544 -14.09 -11.86 3.27
CA LYS A 544 -15.11 -12.32 2.31
C LYS A 544 -15.36 -11.33 1.17
N LYS A 545 -15.20 -10.03 1.43
CA LYS A 545 -15.43 -8.91 0.50
C LYS A 545 -14.20 -7.98 0.47
N PRO A 546 -13.04 -8.44 -0.02
CA PRO A 546 -11.77 -7.72 0.08
C PRO A 546 -11.76 -6.38 -0.66
N THR A 547 -12.62 -6.24 -1.67
CA THR A 547 -12.80 -5.01 -2.46
C THR A 547 -13.85 -4.06 -1.86
N GLY A 548 -14.54 -4.48 -0.81
CA GLY A 548 -15.57 -3.68 -0.16
C GLY A 548 -15.00 -2.55 0.68
N ALA A 549 -15.79 -1.50 0.86
CA ALA A 549 -15.45 -0.47 1.82
C ALA A 549 -15.52 -0.98 3.26
N THR A 550 -14.69 -0.41 4.14
CA THR A 550 -14.54 -0.83 5.54
C THR A 550 -14.46 0.39 6.46
N GLU A 551 -14.67 0.20 7.76
CA GLU A 551 -14.46 1.29 8.73
C GLU A 551 -12.99 1.68 8.81
N LEU A 552 -12.08 0.71 8.73
CA LEU A 552 -10.65 1.01 8.73
C LEU A 552 -10.20 1.72 7.44
N GLY A 553 -10.80 1.40 6.29
CA GLY A 553 -10.60 2.14 5.05
C GLY A 553 -11.14 3.58 5.12
N ALA A 554 -12.29 3.76 5.77
CA ALA A 554 -12.86 5.08 6.06
C ALA A 554 -11.98 5.90 7.01
N LEU A 555 -11.44 5.28 8.07
CA LEU A 555 -10.45 5.90 8.96
C LEU A 555 -9.22 6.30 8.15
N ALA A 556 -8.64 5.41 7.35
CA ALA A 556 -7.47 5.73 6.52
C ALA A 556 -7.71 6.92 5.57
N ALA A 557 -8.91 7.00 4.97
CA ALA A 557 -9.28 8.11 4.10
C ALA A 557 -9.34 9.43 4.88
N TYR A 558 -9.91 9.37 6.08
CA TYR A 558 -10.06 10.51 6.95
C TYR A 558 -8.72 11.02 7.48
N LEU A 559 -7.84 10.12 7.95
CA LEU A 559 -6.51 10.46 8.41
C LEU A 559 -5.68 11.13 7.31
N ARG A 560 -5.73 10.57 6.10
CA ARG A 560 -5.06 11.14 4.93
C ARG A 560 -5.60 12.53 4.57
N TYR A 561 -6.91 12.72 4.67
CA TYR A 561 -7.53 14.04 4.49
C TYR A 561 -7.00 15.06 5.51
N LEU A 562 -6.98 14.71 6.79
CA LEU A 562 -6.49 15.60 7.85
C LEU A 562 -5.02 15.99 7.64
N ASP A 563 -4.20 15.05 7.19
CA ASP A 563 -2.78 15.28 6.89
C ASP A 563 -2.59 16.20 5.68
N LEU A 564 -3.24 15.88 4.54
CA LEU A 564 -3.13 16.66 3.31
C LEU A 564 -3.73 18.07 3.43
N ALA A 565 -4.79 18.23 4.21
CA ALA A 565 -5.39 19.53 4.49
C ALA A 565 -4.61 20.34 5.54
N GLY A 566 -3.58 19.75 6.16
CA GLY A 566 -2.79 20.39 7.22
C GLY A 566 -3.55 20.58 8.54
N VAL A 567 -4.72 19.97 8.72
CA VAL A 567 -5.51 20.03 9.96
C VAL A 567 -4.80 19.30 11.08
N VAL A 568 -4.26 18.11 10.78
CA VAL A 568 -3.43 17.32 11.70
C VAL A 568 -2.24 16.76 10.93
N SER A 569 -1.13 17.50 10.89
CA SER A 569 0.08 17.07 10.19
C SER A 569 0.62 15.75 10.78
N GLY A 570 0.98 14.82 9.89
CA GLY A 570 1.41 13.47 10.23
C GLY A 570 0.27 12.54 10.64
N ALA A 571 -0.99 12.86 10.31
CA ALA A 571 -2.12 12.00 10.64
C ALA A 571 -2.18 10.70 9.79
N ASP A 572 -1.60 10.66 8.58
CA ASP A 572 -1.57 9.46 7.72
C ASP A 572 -0.57 8.40 8.24
N ILE A 573 -0.93 7.75 9.34
CA ILE A 573 -0.17 6.67 9.99
C ILE A 573 -0.19 5.34 9.20
N PHE A 574 -0.99 5.27 8.14
CA PHE A 574 -1.10 4.09 7.28
C PHE A 574 0.00 4.06 6.23
N LYS A 575 0.39 5.24 5.71
CA LYS A 575 1.41 5.38 4.68
C LYS A 575 2.75 4.72 5.04
N PRO A 576 3.33 4.88 6.26
CA PRO A 576 4.57 4.19 6.65
C PRO A 576 4.45 2.66 6.71
N GLN A 577 3.23 2.11 6.77
CA GLN A 577 2.97 0.67 6.73
C GLN A 577 2.66 0.18 5.30
N GLY A 578 2.72 1.09 4.32
CA GLY A 578 2.36 0.82 2.93
C GLY A 578 0.87 0.65 2.70
N LEU A 579 0.03 1.21 3.58
CA LEU A 579 -1.41 1.17 3.50
C LEU A 579 -1.95 2.55 3.10
N ALA A 580 -3.10 2.57 2.44
CA ALA A 580 -3.81 3.81 2.09
C ALA A 580 -5.31 3.53 1.89
N ALA A 581 -6.12 4.58 1.80
CA ALA A 581 -7.50 4.45 1.36
C ALA A 581 -7.61 4.45 -0.17
N ASN A 582 -8.53 3.65 -0.71
CA ASN A 582 -8.92 3.69 -2.11
C ASN A 582 -9.77 4.95 -2.36
N LEU A 583 -9.20 5.95 -3.03
CA LEU A 583 -9.90 7.18 -3.37
C LEU A 583 -9.74 7.41 -4.87
N VAL A 584 -10.86 7.65 -5.55
CA VAL A 584 -10.90 7.75 -7.01
C VAL A 584 -10.12 8.96 -7.53
N ASP A 585 -10.06 10.04 -6.75
CA ASP A 585 -9.21 11.21 -7.00
C ASP A 585 -8.81 11.93 -5.71
N GLU A 586 -7.75 12.73 -5.77
CA GLU A 586 -7.26 13.52 -4.62
C GLU A 586 -8.17 14.72 -4.30
N THR A 587 -8.97 15.21 -5.25
CA THR A 587 -9.96 16.26 -4.98
C THR A 587 -11.19 15.76 -4.18
N SER A 588 -11.33 14.44 -4.05
CA SER A 588 -12.43 13.78 -3.36
C SER A 588 -12.17 13.61 -1.86
N PHE A 589 -11.02 14.00 -1.31
CA PHE A 589 -10.77 13.87 0.13
C PHE A 589 -11.82 14.61 0.97
N ALA A 590 -12.29 15.79 0.57
CA ALA A 590 -13.35 16.51 1.27
C ALA A 590 -14.71 15.79 1.17
N LYS A 591 -15.05 15.25 -0.01
CA LYS A 591 -16.29 14.47 -0.22
C LYS A 591 -16.27 13.14 0.53
N VAL A 592 -15.12 12.45 0.56
CA VAL A 592 -14.95 11.19 1.27
C VAL A 592 -14.80 11.43 2.77
N ALA A 593 -14.20 12.53 3.22
CA ALA A 593 -14.25 12.93 4.62
C ALA A 593 -15.70 13.21 5.04
N ALA A 594 -16.46 14.00 4.27
CA ALA A 594 -17.87 14.29 4.54
C ALA A 594 -18.76 13.04 4.57
N ALA A 595 -18.48 12.06 3.71
CA ALA A 595 -19.32 10.88 3.57
C ALA A 595 -18.86 9.70 4.47
N SER A 596 -17.56 9.54 4.72
CA SER A 596 -17.01 8.62 5.75
C SER A 596 -17.35 9.08 7.17
N ALA A 597 -17.44 10.40 7.37
CA ALA A 597 -17.94 11.00 8.61
C ALA A 597 -19.39 10.65 8.93
N ALA A 598 -20.21 10.39 7.92
CA ALA A 598 -21.61 10.03 8.09
C ALA A 598 -21.80 8.52 8.44
N GLY A 599 -20.75 7.84 8.90
CA GLY A 599 -20.79 6.40 9.16
C GLY A 599 -20.90 5.55 7.88
N ARG A 600 -20.81 6.14 6.68
CA ARG A 600 -20.83 5.39 5.43
C ARG A 600 -19.44 4.87 5.12
N HIS A 601 -19.29 3.56 5.10
CA HIS A 601 -18.07 2.91 4.62
C HIS A 601 -17.96 3.16 3.12
N LEU A 602 -17.21 4.19 2.71
CA LEU A 602 -17.05 4.57 1.30
C LEU A 602 -15.65 4.36 0.76
N ALA A 603 -14.70 4.04 1.63
CA ALA A 603 -13.33 3.76 1.27
C ALA A 603 -12.93 2.33 1.64
N GLN A 604 -12.25 1.68 0.71
CA GLN A 604 -11.58 0.40 0.91
C GLN A 604 -10.16 0.67 1.43
N LEU A 605 -9.67 -0.12 2.39
CA LEU A 605 -8.24 -0.12 2.71
C LEU A 605 -7.45 -0.80 1.58
N CYS A 606 -6.36 -0.19 1.16
CA CYS A 606 -5.52 -0.58 0.05
C CYS A 606 -4.05 -0.69 0.47
N TYR A 607 -3.27 -1.34 -0.38
CA TYR A 607 -1.83 -1.21 -0.37
C TYR A 607 -1.38 0.02 -1.15
N LEU A 608 -0.14 0.44 -0.98
CA LEU A 608 0.53 1.37 -1.88
C LEU A 608 1.22 0.61 -3.02
N ASP A 609 1.34 1.25 -4.19
CA ASP A 609 2.26 0.85 -5.25
C ASP A 609 3.60 1.62 -5.14
N ASP A 610 4.53 1.34 -6.05
CA ASP A 610 5.85 2.01 -6.11
C ASP A 610 5.79 3.51 -6.45
N ARG A 611 4.60 4.01 -6.83
CA ARG A 611 4.32 5.43 -7.09
C ARG A 611 3.62 6.09 -5.89
N GLY A 612 3.42 5.36 -4.79
CA GLY A 612 2.67 5.83 -3.63
C GLY A 612 1.17 5.96 -3.87
N LYS A 613 0.63 5.30 -4.90
CA LYS A 613 -0.81 5.31 -5.22
C LYS A 613 -1.53 4.12 -4.58
N PRO A 614 -2.82 4.27 -4.19
CA PRO A 614 -3.61 3.17 -3.70
C PRO A 614 -3.73 2.03 -4.73
N ARG A 615 -3.44 0.82 -4.28
CA ARG A 615 -3.57 -0.46 -4.98
C ARG A 615 -4.59 -1.31 -4.21
N PRO A 616 -5.77 -1.57 -4.80
CA PRO A 616 -6.82 -2.35 -4.14
C PRO A 616 -6.35 -3.71 -3.65
N ILE A 617 -6.79 -4.08 -2.46
CA ILE A 617 -6.75 -5.46 -1.97
C ILE A 617 -7.80 -6.25 -2.75
N LYS A 618 -7.40 -7.30 -3.48
CA LYS A 618 -8.30 -7.99 -4.44
C LYS A 618 -8.82 -9.32 -3.94
N ASN A 619 -8.19 -9.91 -2.95
CA ASN A 619 -8.34 -11.32 -2.57
C ASN A 619 -8.27 -11.46 -1.05
N GLY A 620 -9.03 -12.42 -0.50
CA GLY A 620 -9.13 -12.61 0.95
C GLY A 620 -7.80 -12.96 1.62
N GLY A 621 -6.92 -13.66 0.89
CA GLY A 621 -5.56 -13.98 1.36
C GLY A 621 -4.72 -12.76 1.71
N ASP A 622 -4.82 -11.68 0.93
CA ASP A 622 -4.11 -10.43 1.22
C ASP A 622 -4.51 -9.87 2.60
N VAL A 623 -5.81 -9.90 2.93
CA VAL A 623 -6.32 -9.48 4.24
C VAL A 623 -5.90 -10.46 5.32
N GLU A 624 -6.03 -11.76 5.06
CA GLU A 624 -5.81 -12.84 6.02
C GLU A 624 -4.35 -12.99 6.46
N PHE A 625 -3.39 -12.81 5.56
CA PHE A 625 -1.98 -13.01 5.87
C PHE A 625 -1.29 -11.73 6.36
N GLN A 626 -1.70 -10.56 5.85
CA GLN A 626 -0.98 -9.33 6.12
C GLN A 626 -1.46 -8.60 7.36
N ILE A 627 -2.75 -8.24 7.39
CA ILE A 627 -3.30 -7.36 8.42
C ILE A 627 -3.23 -7.98 9.82
N PRO A 628 -3.63 -9.25 10.03
CA PRO A 628 -3.59 -9.88 11.34
C PRO A 628 -2.27 -10.61 11.64
N SER A 629 -1.21 -10.41 10.83
CA SER A 629 0.13 -10.95 11.16
C SER A 629 0.62 -10.38 12.49
N TRP A 630 1.46 -11.11 13.22
CA TRP A 630 1.95 -10.66 14.53
C TRP A 630 2.81 -9.38 14.43
N ARG A 631 3.56 -9.22 13.34
CA ARG A 631 4.37 -8.01 13.06
C ARG A 631 3.50 -6.79 12.71
N SER A 632 2.46 -6.99 11.89
CA SER A 632 1.45 -5.96 11.64
C SER A 632 0.74 -5.57 12.94
N PHE A 633 0.25 -6.57 13.69
CA PHE A 633 -0.43 -6.38 14.95
C PHE A 633 0.42 -5.61 15.96
N TYR A 634 1.72 -5.91 16.08
CA TYR A 634 2.65 -5.14 16.89
C TYR A 634 2.63 -3.65 16.52
N ARG A 635 2.77 -3.30 15.24
CA ARG A 635 2.75 -1.90 14.81
C ARG A 635 1.43 -1.21 15.14
N TRP A 636 0.31 -1.91 15.06
CA TRP A 636 -0.99 -1.38 15.48
C TRP A 636 -1.07 -1.12 16.98
N VAL A 637 -0.55 -2.02 17.82
CA VAL A 637 -0.40 -1.78 19.27
C VAL A 637 0.44 -0.53 19.52
N ARG A 638 1.58 -0.41 18.82
CA ARG A 638 2.52 0.72 18.95
C ARG A 638 1.89 2.06 18.61
N LEU A 639 1.07 2.10 17.56
CA LEU A 639 0.33 3.29 17.18
C LEU A 639 -0.54 3.80 18.34
N GLY A 640 -1.25 2.90 19.04
CA GLY A 640 -2.01 3.26 20.25
C GLY A 640 -1.13 3.81 21.38
N ARG A 641 0.06 3.21 21.57
CA ARG A 641 0.97 3.53 22.68
C ARG A 641 1.80 4.79 22.53
N GLU A 642 2.07 5.24 21.31
CA GLU A 642 3.06 6.30 21.10
C GLU A 642 2.62 7.41 20.14
N HIS A 643 1.70 7.14 19.22
CA HIS A 643 1.40 8.12 18.18
C HIS A 643 0.45 9.20 18.70
N LEU A 644 0.97 10.36 19.12
CA LEU A 644 0.18 11.46 19.71
C LEU A 644 -1.05 11.82 18.86
N ARG A 645 -0.89 11.88 17.53
CA ARG A 645 -1.95 12.35 16.63
C ARG A 645 -3.12 11.38 16.41
N ILE A 646 -2.96 10.10 16.75
CA ILE A 646 -4.03 9.12 16.48
C ILE A 646 -5.25 9.33 17.40
N GLY A 647 -5.02 9.83 18.61
CA GLY A 647 -6.08 10.15 19.57
C GLY A 647 -7.01 11.24 19.05
N GLU A 648 -6.45 12.36 18.60
CA GLU A 648 -7.23 13.46 18.01
C GLU A 648 -8.02 13.00 16.78
N ALA A 649 -7.37 12.25 15.90
CA ALA A 649 -8.01 11.83 14.68
C ALA A 649 -9.13 10.80 14.90
N THR A 650 -8.94 9.85 15.81
CA THR A 650 -10.00 8.89 16.16
C THR A 650 -11.14 9.52 16.96
N TRP A 651 -10.85 10.53 17.78
CA TRP A 651 -11.86 11.34 18.44
C TRP A 651 -12.77 12.03 17.43
N ARG A 652 -12.18 12.76 16.47
CA ARG A 652 -12.92 13.49 15.44
C ARG A 652 -13.82 12.56 14.61
N MET A 653 -13.35 11.35 14.30
CA MET A 653 -14.17 10.34 13.61
C MET A 653 -15.35 9.86 14.47
N ALA A 654 -15.15 9.66 15.78
CA ALA A 654 -16.22 9.28 16.71
C ALA A 654 -17.27 10.38 16.89
N VAL A 655 -16.85 11.65 16.99
CA VAL A 655 -17.76 12.82 17.03
C VAL A 655 -18.59 12.88 15.75
N ARG A 656 -17.97 12.66 14.59
CA ARG A 656 -18.67 12.60 13.30
C ARG A 656 -19.71 11.48 13.24
N ARG A 657 -19.38 10.28 13.75
CA ARG A 657 -20.35 9.18 13.89
C ARG A 657 -21.56 9.59 14.74
N LEU A 658 -21.34 10.29 15.85
CA LEU A 658 -22.43 10.80 16.69
C LEU A 658 -23.29 11.84 15.98
N HIS A 659 -22.70 12.78 15.22
CA HIS A 659 -23.46 13.73 14.38
C HIS A 659 -24.30 13.02 13.32
N SER A 660 -23.77 11.95 12.74
CA SER A 660 -24.53 11.17 11.76
C SER A 660 -25.72 10.48 12.42
N LEU A 661 -25.45 9.77 13.52
CA LEU A 661 -26.45 9.05 14.28
C LEU A 661 -27.55 9.99 14.78
N SER A 662 -27.20 11.17 15.29
CA SER A 662 -28.15 12.14 15.82
C SER A 662 -29.10 12.69 14.76
N ARG A 663 -28.75 12.64 13.47
CA ARG A 663 -29.60 13.11 12.35
C ARG A 663 -30.53 12.05 11.80
N VAL A 664 -30.38 10.78 12.20
CA VAL A 664 -31.20 9.69 11.69
C VAL A 664 -32.66 9.92 12.11
N PRO A 665 -33.63 9.90 11.18
CA PRO A 665 -35.04 10.06 11.52
C PRO A 665 -35.64 8.76 12.07
N ILE A 666 -36.41 8.89 13.14
CA ILE A 666 -37.44 7.95 13.56
C ILE A 666 -38.71 8.32 12.78
N VAL A 667 -39.16 7.41 11.92
CA VAL A 667 -40.33 7.61 11.06
C VAL A 667 -41.55 6.96 11.70
N LEU A 668 -42.53 7.78 12.09
CA LEU A 668 -43.77 7.35 12.71
C LEU A 668 -44.89 7.37 11.67
N VAL A 669 -45.36 6.19 11.29
CA VAL A 669 -46.50 6.06 10.37
C VAL A 669 -47.78 6.33 11.15
N THR A 670 -48.44 7.44 10.85
CA THR A 670 -49.80 7.69 11.32
C THR A 670 -50.72 6.70 10.61
N GLY A 671 -51.48 5.88 11.35
CA GLY A 671 -52.41 4.89 10.78
C GLY A 671 -53.59 5.48 9.98
N ILE A 672 -53.51 6.75 9.59
CA ILE A 672 -54.50 7.52 8.85
C ILE A 672 -53.95 7.75 7.44
N THR A 673 -54.62 7.16 6.44
CA THR A 673 -54.28 7.29 5.02
C THR A 673 -54.27 8.77 4.59
N GLY A 674 -53.14 9.24 4.05
CA GLY A 674 -53.00 10.61 3.51
C GLY A 674 -52.41 11.65 4.47
N GLN A 675 -52.13 11.30 5.73
CA GLN A 675 -51.36 12.16 6.65
C GLN A 675 -49.85 12.00 6.40
N PRO A 676 -49.06 13.10 6.45
CA PRO A 676 -47.62 13.03 6.30
C PRO A 676 -46.99 12.26 7.47
N GLU A 677 -45.92 11.51 7.20
CA GLU A 677 -45.13 10.83 8.23
C GLU A 677 -44.61 11.85 9.25
N GLN A 678 -44.81 11.57 10.54
CA GLN A 678 -44.14 12.35 11.58
C GLN A 678 -42.69 11.88 11.68
N ARG A 679 -41.77 12.84 11.66
CA ARG A 679 -40.33 12.59 11.74
C ARG A 679 -39.76 13.33 12.95
N ILE A 680 -39.10 12.58 13.82
CA ILE A 680 -38.26 13.08 14.90
C ILE A 680 -36.88 12.43 14.75
N THR A 681 -35.81 13.11 15.11
CA THR A 681 -34.45 12.59 14.98
C THR A 681 -33.99 11.84 16.23
N LEU A 682 -33.02 10.94 16.09
CA LEU A 682 -32.39 10.30 17.25
C LEU A 682 -31.75 11.34 18.20
N GLY A 683 -31.23 12.45 17.68
CA GLY A 683 -30.67 13.52 18.52
C GLY A 683 -31.71 14.25 19.38
N GLU A 684 -32.95 14.35 18.91
CA GLU A 684 -34.05 14.94 19.68
C GLU A 684 -34.59 14.00 20.77
N VAL A 685 -34.43 12.69 20.59
CA VAL A 685 -34.93 11.65 21.51
C VAL A 685 -33.88 11.21 22.53
N PHE A 686 -32.64 10.99 22.09
CA PHE A 686 -31.55 10.44 22.89
C PHE A 686 -30.67 11.57 23.47
N HIS A 687 -31.25 12.38 24.35
CA HIS A 687 -30.58 13.56 24.91
C HIS A 687 -30.01 13.38 26.32
N SER A 688 -29.97 12.14 26.86
CA SER A 688 -29.17 11.82 28.05
C SER A 688 -27.86 11.15 27.64
N GLU A 689 -26.79 11.38 28.41
CA GLU A 689 -25.47 10.81 28.11
C GLU A 689 -25.53 9.27 28.09
N LEU A 690 -26.25 8.67 29.03
CA LEU A 690 -26.40 7.22 29.08
C LEU A 690 -27.14 6.66 27.86
N ALA A 691 -28.29 7.23 27.51
CA ALA A 691 -29.08 6.73 26.38
C ALA A 691 -28.29 6.83 25.07
N MET A 692 -27.56 7.93 24.87
CA MET A 692 -26.71 8.10 23.69
C MET A 692 -25.53 7.12 23.67
N ALA A 693 -24.88 6.86 24.82
CA ALA A 693 -23.78 5.89 24.89
C ALA A 693 -24.24 4.46 24.58
N GLN A 694 -25.39 4.04 25.10
CA GLN A 694 -25.99 2.73 24.81
C GLN A 694 -26.40 2.60 23.34
N LEU A 695 -27.03 3.63 22.78
CA LEU A 695 -27.38 3.68 21.36
C LEU A 695 -26.13 3.59 20.47
N MET A 696 -25.10 4.38 20.77
CA MET A 696 -23.83 4.38 20.04
C MET A 696 -23.14 3.02 20.14
N ARG A 697 -23.13 2.40 21.33
CA ARG A 697 -22.55 1.07 21.54
C ARG A 697 -23.26 0.00 20.69
N TRP A 698 -24.59 0.01 20.65
CA TRP A 698 -25.34 -0.92 19.81
C TRP A 698 -25.03 -0.70 18.33
N HIS A 699 -25.00 0.57 17.90
CA HIS A 699 -24.65 0.93 16.53
C HIS A 699 -23.23 0.48 16.15
N VAL A 700 -22.25 0.58 17.05
CA VAL A 700 -20.88 0.11 16.82
C VAL A 700 -20.86 -1.40 16.53
N LYS A 701 -21.57 -2.21 17.33
CA LYS A 701 -21.60 -3.66 17.12
C LYS A 701 -22.37 -4.05 15.86
N ILE A 702 -23.56 -3.46 15.69
CA ILE A 702 -24.53 -3.87 14.67
C ILE A 702 -25.25 -2.62 14.14
N PRO A 703 -24.62 -1.88 13.20
CA PRO A 703 -25.22 -0.66 12.66
C PRO A 703 -26.65 -0.88 12.15
N GLY A 704 -26.88 -2.01 11.46
CA GLY A 704 -28.18 -2.39 10.89
C GLY A 704 -29.32 -2.64 11.89
N ALA A 705 -28.99 -2.88 13.16
CA ALA A 705 -29.99 -3.04 14.23
C ALA A 705 -30.46 -1.69 14.77
N VAL A 706 -29.72 -0.61 14.51
CA VAL A 706 -30.04 0.76 14.95
C VAL A 706 -30.54 1.61 13.78
N VAL A 707 -29.87 1.53 12.63
CA VAL A 707 -30.16 2.31 11.42
C VAL A 707 -30.35 1.36 10.24
N VAL A 708 -31.43 1.55 9.49
CA VAL A 708 -31.74 0.79 8.27
C VAL A 708 -31.86 1.72 7.07
N GLY A 709 -31.72 1.16 5.86
CA GLY A 709 -31.71 1.93 4.62
C GLY A 709 -30.30 2.38 4.24
N SER A 710 -30.21 3.26 3.24
CA SER A 710 -28.95 3.82 2.78
C SER A 710 -29.15 5.21 2.20
N GLY A 711 -28.17 6.10 2.33
CA GLY A 711 -28.27 7.41 1.68
C GLY A 711 -29.38 8.26 2.30
N GLN A 712 -30.19 8.88 1.45
CA GLN A 712 -31.35 9.67 1.89
C GLN A 712 -32.51 8.81 2.44
N SER A 713 -32.41 7.48 2.39
CA SER A 713 -33.42 6.56 2.93
C SER A 713 -33.07 6.02 4.33
N GLU A 714 -31.94 6.46 4.91
CA GLU A 714 -31.54 6.09 6.27
C GLU A 714 -32.60 6.51 7.29
N LYS A 715 -32.98 5.58 8.16
CA LYS A 715 -33.95 5.78 9.25
C LYS A 715 -33.67 4.83 10.41
N ALA A 716 -34.24 5.13 11.56
CA ALA A 716 -34.17 4.25 12.73
C ALA A 716 -34.80 2.88 12.42
N SER A 717 -34.23 1.82 12.98
CA SER A 717 -34.76 0.46 12.86
C SER A 717 -36.11 0.31 13.58
N GLY A 718 -36.78 -0.83 13.38
CA GLY A 718 -37.99 -1.18 14.13
C GLY A 718 -37.76 -1.20 15.64
N TYR A 719 -36.65 -1.80 16.10
CA TYR A 719 -36.28 -1.87 17.51
C TYR A 719 -36.16 -0.49 18.15
N ILE A 720 -35.47 0.45 17.48
CA ILE A 720 -35.31 1.81 17.99
C ILE A 720 -36.63 2.59 17.98
N THR A 721 -37.42 2.40 16.92
CA THR A 721 -38.75 3.02 16.80
C THR A 721 -39.69 2.53 17.91
N ASP A 722 -39.65 1.25 18.24
CA ASP A 722 -40.50 0.67 19.29
C ASP A 722 -40.03 1.03 20.70
N ALA A 723 -38.71 1.18 20.92
CA ALA A 723 -38.18 1.73 22.16
C ALA A 723 -38.67 3.16 22.40
N TYR A 724 -38.63 4.01 21.36
CA TYR A 724 -39.18 5.36 21.41
C TYR A 724 -40.68 5.37 21.75
N LYS A 725 -41.50 4.56 21.05
CA LYS A 725 -42.94 4.49 21.29
C LYS A 725 -43.26 4.05 22.72
N ALA A 726 -42.55 3.06 23.24
CA ALA A 726 -42.73 2.59 24.61
C ALA A 726 -42.43 3.69 25.63
N ALA A 727 -41.34 4.43 25.45
CA ALA A 727 -40.99 5.56 26.30
C ALA A 727 -42.02 6.71 26.23
N ALA A 728 -42.47 7.05 25.02
CA ALA A 728 -43.45 8.12 24.79
C ALA A 728 -44.83 7.80 25.38
N ASN A 729 -45.15 6.52 25.55
CA ASN A 729 -46.37 6.08 26.24
C ASN A 729 -46.27 6.20 27.77
N GLU A 730 -45.07 6.06 28.33
CA GLU A 730 -44.82 6.18 29.78
C GLU A 730 -44.65 7.65 30.22
N ALA A 731 -44.03 8.50 29.37
CA ALA A 731 -43.80 9.91 29.65
C ALA A 731 -44.04 10.77 28.40
N SER A 732 -44.95 11.74 28.52
CA SER A 732 -45.41 12.55 27.38
C SER A 732 -44.48 13.70 26.99
N GLN A 733 -43.61 14.14 27.91
CA GLN A 733 -42.64 15.21 27.65
C GLN A 733 -41.28 14.61 27.33
N LEU A 734 -40.87 14.67 26.06
CA LEU A 734 -39.57 14.16 25.61
C LEU A 734 -38.41 14.66 26.48
N SER A 735 -38.44 15.93 26.87
CA SER A 735 -37.37 16.55 27.65
C SER A 735 -37.41 16.31 29.16
N SER A 736 -38.25 15.41 29.68
CA SER A 736 -38.29 15.10 31.11
C SER A 736 -37.32 13.97 31.49
N ASP A 737 -36.88 13.97 32.74
CA ASP A 737 -36.05 12.88 33.29
C ASP A 737 -36.81 11.53 33.25
N ASP A 738 -38.14 11.56 33.46
CA ASP A 738 -39.00 10.37 33.36
C ASP A 738 -38.92 9.76 31.95
N PHE A 739 -38.99 10.58 30.89
CA PHE A 739 -38.86 10.09 29.52
C PHE A 739 -37.47 9.49 29.27
N ALA A 740 -36.41 10.15 29.74
CA ALA A 740 -35.04 9.63 29.57
C ALA A 740 -34.86 8.27 30.25
N GLN A 741 -35.41 8.08 31.45
CA GLN A 741 -35.37 6.80 32.18
C GLN A 741 -36.20 5.72 31.49
N SER A 742 -37.44 6.05 31.08
CA SER A 742 -38.30 5.14 30.32
C SER A 742 -37.66 4.73 28.99
N LEU A 743 -36.95 5.64 28.31
CA LEU A 743 -36.23 5.35 27.08
C LEU A 743 -35.10 4.35 27.29
N VAL A 744 -34.26 4.52 28.33
CA VAL A 744 -33.18 3.56 28.65
C VAL A 744 -33.76 2.17 28.92
N LYS A 745 -34.83 2.08 29.72
CA LYS A 745 -35.52 0.82 30.02
C LYS A 745 -36.09 0.19 28.74
N ALA A 746 -36.78 0.97 27.92
CA ALA A 746 -37.37 0.50 26.66
C ALA A 746 -36.29 0.05 25.67
N LEU A 747 -35.16 0.76 25.60
CA LEU A 747 -34.02 0.40 24.77
C LEU A 747 -33.44 -0.96 25.17
N ARG A 748 -33.32 -1.23 26.48
CA ARG A 748 -32.88 -2.55 26.97
C ARG A 748 -33.86 -3.65 26.57
N VAL A 749 -35.17 -3.45 26.76
CA VAL A 749 -36.18 -4.44 26.34
C VAL A 749 -36.06 -4.76 24.84
N GLN A 750 -35.87 -3.74 24.01
CA GLN A 750 -35.71 -3.95 22.56
C GLN A 750 -34.38 -4.59 22.18
N LEU A 751 -33.31 -4.35 22.94
CA LEU A 751 -32.04 -5.05 22.79
C LEU A 751 -32.20 -6.54 23.11
N ASP A 752 -32.82 -6.88 24.24
CA ASP A 752 -33.05 -8.28 24.63
C ASP A 752 -33.92 -8.99 23.59
N LYS A 753 -34.93 -8.28 23.05
CA LYS A 753 -35.73 -8.77 21.93
C LYS A 753 -34.88 -9.03 20.69
N PHE A 754 -34.00 -8.10 20.31
CA PHE A 754 -33.11 -8.27 19.17
C PHE A 754 -32.18 -9.49 19.34
N VAL A 755 -31.61 -9.69 20.53
CA VAL A 755 -30.79 -10.87 20.85
C VAL A 755 -31.62 -12.14 20.71
N ALA A 756 -32.83 -12.17 21.27
CA ALA A 756 -33.73 -13.31 21.11
C ALA A 756 -34.10 -13.58 19.63
N ASP A 757 -34.35 -12.54 18.83
CA ASP A 757 -34.69 -12.65 17.42
C ASP A 757 -33.49 -13.13 16.56
N THR A 758 -32.24 -12.90 17.01
CA THR A 758 -31.00 -13.26 16.27
C THR A 758 -30.26 -14.49 16.83
N GLY A 759 -30.69 -15.03 17.97
CA GLY A 759 -30.06 -16.16 18.65
C GLY A 759 -28.74 -15.79 19.33
N THR A 760 -27.87 -16.77 19.55
CA THR A 760 -26.68 -16.63 20.41
C THR A 760 -25.52 -15.83 19.82
N ALA A 761 -25.70 -15.23 18.63
CA ALA A 761 -24.63 -14.50 17.95
C ALA A 761 -24.21 -13.21 18.67
N HIS A 762 -25.06 -12.71 19.59
CA HIS A 762 -24.94 -11.38 20.20
C HIS A 762 -25.26 -11.34 21.71
N ASP A 763 -25.14 -12.48 22.39
CA ASP A 763 -25.48 -12.63 23.82
C ASP A 763 -24.63 -11.73 24.75
N GLU A 764 -23.53 -11.17 24.25
CA GLU A 764 -22.69 -10.23 24.99
C GLU A 764 -23.28 -8.82 25.09
N LEU A 765 -24.21 -8.43 24.20
CA LEU A 765 -24.72 -7.07 24.13
C LEU A 765 -25.46 -6.60 25.41
N PRO A 766 -26.33 -7.43 26.03
CA PRO A 766 -26.97 -7.06 27.30
C PRO A 766 -25.94 -6.74 28.40
N GLY A 767 -24.93 -7.61 28.58
CA GLY A 767 -23.85 -7.35 29.55
C GLY A 767 -23.08 -6.06 29.28
N ASN A 768 -22.81 -5.76 28.00
CA ASN A 768 -22.16 -4.51 27.60
C ASN A 768 -23.00 -3.26 27.93
N PHE A 769 -24.33 -3.34 27.80
CA PHE A 769 -25.24 -2.24 28.14
C PHE A 769 -25.26 -1.97 29.64
N ASP A 770 -25.23 -3.03 30.44
CA ASP A 770 -25.18 -2.95 31.90
C ASP A 770 -23.84 -2.37 32.36
N GLU A 771 -22.73 -2.78 31.73
CA GLU A 771 -21.40 -2.24 32.00
C GLU A 771 -21.26 -0.75 31.63
N ILE A 772 -21.94 -0.27 30.58
CA ILE A 772 -21.98 1.18 30.26
C ILE A 772 -22.77 1.96 31.32
N ALA A 773 -23.87 1.40 31.82
CA ALA A 773 -24.72 2.07 32.81
C ALA A 773 -24.09 2.08 34.21
N GLY A 774 -23.43 0.99 34.60
CA GLY A 774 -22.77 0.83 35.89
C GLY A 774 -21.41 0.17 35.72
N PRO A 775 -20.38 0.92 35.31
CA PRO A 775 -19.09 0.34 35.02
C PRO A 775 -18.47 -0.22 36.30
N THR A 776 -18.22 -1.54 36.32
CA THR A 776 -17.80 -2.29 37.53
C THR A 776 -16.46 -1.84 38.12
N TRP A 777 -15.73 -0.99 37.41
CA TRP A 777 -14.42 -0.41 37.79
C TRP A 777 -14.52 1.01 38.38
N ILE A 778 -15.73 1.56 38.60
CA ILE A 778 -15.96 2.92 39.12
C ILE A 778 -16.12 2.97 40.66
N GLU A 779 -16.41 1.86 41.33
CA GLU A 779 -16.64 1.87 42.79
C GLU A 779 -15.36 1.63 43.61
N GLY A 780 -14.85 2.70 44.24
CA GLY A 780 -13.88 2.66 45.34
C GLY A 780 -12.44 2.27 44.96
N ASP A 781 -11.47 2.91 45.63
CA ASP A 781 -10.02 2.84 45.41
C ASP A 781 -9.42 1.41 45.40
N THR A 782 -10.17 0.40 45.80
CA THR A 782 -9.75 -1.00 45.85
C THR A 782 -10.07 -1.83 44.60
N SER A 783 -10.90 -1.33 43.66
CA SER A 783 -11.40 -2.16 42.55
C SER A 783 -10.88 -1.81 41.16
N ASN A 784 -10.16 -0.69 40.95
CA ASN A 784 -9.67 -0.19 39.65
C ASN A 784 -8.79 -1.23 38.92
N PRO A 785 -9.39 -2.20 38.19
CA PRO A 785 -8.70 -3.43 37.83
C PRO A 785 -7.77 -3.21 36.64
N TYR A 786 -8.05 -2.14 35.90
CA TYR A 786 -7.31 -1.66 34.74
C TYR A 786 -6.35 -0.53 35.10
N ALA A 787 -6.30 -0.12 36.38
CA ALA A 787 -5.52 1.01 36.87
C ALA A 787 -5.66 2.22 35.94
N PHE A 788 -6.87 2.75 35.76
CA PHE A 788 -7.09 3.97 34.99
C PHE A 788 -6.62 5.22 35.74
N GLY A 789 -5.99 6.17 35.05
CA GLY A 789 -5.64 7.51 35.52
C GLY A 789 -6.73 8.57 35.30
N LEU A 790 -7.76 8.26 34.51
CA LEU A 790 -8.87 9.18 34.23
C LEU A 790 -9.65 9.61 35.51
N ASP A 791 -10.20 10.81 35.62
CA ASP A 791 -11.02 11.17 36.81
C ASP A 791 -12.40 10.47 36.78
N PRO A 792 -12.86 9.88 37.91
CA PRO A 792 -14.21 9.31 38.08
C PRO A 792 -15.35 10.16 37.50
N ARG A 793 -15.29 11.49 37.61
CA ARG A 793 -16.34 12.41 37.14
C ARG A 793 -16.50 12.44 35.62
N LEU A 794 -15.45 12.08 34.87
CA LEU A 794 -15.50 11.96 33.41
C LEU A 794 -15.84 10.53 32.94
N ARG A 795 -16.15 9.63 33.88
CA ARG A 795 -16.53 8.24 33.61
C ARG A 795 -18.02 8.00 33.88
N THR A 796 -18.61 8.72 34.84
CA THR A 796 -20.04 8.59 35.19
C THR A 796 -20.93 9.31 34.19
N LEU A 797 -21.80 8.58 33.49
CA LEU A 797 -22.78 9.16 32.56
C LEU A 797 -23.98 9.73 33.32
N ALA A 798 -24.44 10.91 32.90
CA ALA A 798 -25.66 11.51 33.43
C ALA A 798 -26.91 10.85 32.82
N TYR A 799 -27.90 10.61 33.68
CA TYR A 799 -29.20 10.05 33.32
C TYR A 799 -30.23 11.11 32.96
N SER A 800 -30.04 12.34 33.46
CA SER A 800 -31.01 13.42 33.31
C SER A 800 -31.23 13.77 31.84
N ALA A 801 -32.44 14.21 31.52
CA ALA A 801 -32.76 14.75 30.22
C ALA A 801 -31.87 15.95 29.90
N ARG A 802 -31.56 16.11 28.60
CA ARG A 802 -30.69 17.17 28.06
C ARG A 802 -29.29 17.22 28.69
N SER A 803 -28.82 16.14 29.30
CA SER A 803 -27.44 16.05 29.77
C SER A 803 -26.44 15.79 28.66
N PHE A 804 -26.88 15.21 27.54
CA PHE A 804 -26.02 15.01 26.38
C PHE A 804 -25.90 16.29 25.54
N HIS A 805 -24.67 16.74 25.34
CA HIS A 805 -24.34 17.87 24.50
C HIS A 805 -23.30 17.46 23.47
N LEU A 806 -23.65 17.51 22.18
CA LEU A 806 -22.77 17.05 21.11
C LEU A 806 -21.74 18.11 20.74
N ALA A 807 -20.46 17.76 20.81
CA ALA A 807 -19.34 18.61 20.46
C ALA A 807 -19.42 19.06 18.99
N PRO A 808 -19.10 20.33 18.68
CA PRO A 808 -19.15 20.82 17.32
C PRO A 808 -17.98 20.28 16.48
N LEU A 809 -18.18 20.17 15.16
CA LEU A 809 -17.12 19.90 14.18
C LEU A 809 -16.40 21.22 13.84
N ARG A 810 -15.66 21.82 14.78
CA ARG A 810 -14.91 23.06 14.51
C ARG A 810 -13.61 22.77 13.75
N ASP A 811 -13.21 23.72 12.90
CA ASP A 811 -11.94 23.79 12.16
C ASP A 811 -11.71 22.75 11.05
N GLU A 812 -12.72 21.94 10.72
CA GLU A 812 -12.66 21.05 9.56
C GLU A 812 -13.30 21.76 8.35
N PRO A 813 -12.62 21.81 7.17
CA PRO A 813 -13.20 22.36 5.96
C PRO A 813 -14.60 21.78 5.73
N GLN A 814 -15.63 22.60 5.90
CA GLN A 814 -16.98 22.19 5.56
C GLN A 814 -17.02 21.98 4.05
N SER A 815 -17.54 20.83 3.61
CA SER A 815 -17.76 20.59 2.19
C SER A 815 -18.64 21.71 1.64
N ALA A 816 -18.16 22.41 0.61
CA ALA A 816 -18.96 23.31 -0.21
C ALA A 816 -20.11 22.54 -0.88
#